data_AF-A0A4Q7MMB2-F1
#
_entry.id   AF-A0A4Q7MMB2-F1
#
_cell.length_a   1.000
_cell.length_b   1.000
_cell.length_c   1.000
_cell.angle_alpha   90.00
_cell.angle_beta   90.00
_cell.angle_gamma   90.00
#
_symmetry.space_group_name_H-M   'P 1'
#
loop_
_entity.id
_entity.type
_entity.pdbx_description
1 polymer ?
#
loop_
_entity_poly.entity_id
_entity_poly.type
_entity_poly.pdbx_seq_one_letter_code
_entity_poly.pdbx_strand_id
1 'polypeptide(L)'
;MSETASPGRLAAWRARFDRWVEPRPDGLPAIRVLVALPLLLAVVGAILVGLSVNGSSSGAFYPELHEGRDPDLIAGAPQLIRTDEWNVQTVWAIAQAEQGLPVENETFPGGMDATIPQDLPRADWSVAFRPHLLGFLVWDVDHAIALKWWLPGLALVAAAYCFAVTILPRRPLLAAAISLGFFLSPFFQWWFLQTTLWPVVWGFVLLTTLVWCLRSATKVVPIVWAGILAYLTVVMAMGIYVPFIVPIVLVCALAAVGAVVDATRGGTRFGRLALRLSPVLVAGVLGSAVTVLWLSEKRETVEAFLGTAYPGERLFPTGRGDLVEVAATLSSSFALALKSGGWLGTNASEASTFFFVGIFLLPVVVWLLVRSRRTMAFPWMLVGASASTVVILAFIFIPGWDAVAHLLFLDRTMPNRLRIGLGFASLVITVILIRELSRDRRPGRVFAGVLAFAFLASQGAIAIALRVTAPGAIDPARYWWLLALVSAAAIYLLARSRAVLGVAAFLLVGVISSATVNPLYRGVLDLRETDASAAVQALDEQADGATWVGMGGRLPTALLLESGVEAFNGFQGAPSESMWGLVDPTGKYEFEWNRLAGVGWTPGTGEPQISNPAPDQIVATFDACSEFAQEHVDFVLVDESVDVESDCLVPVDEFDLAADGELRILEVIPARS
;
A
#
# COMPACT_ATOMS: atom_id res chain seq x y z
N MET A 1 -53.97 37.88 -16.74
CA MET A 1 -52.98 37.02 -17.43
C MET A 1 -51.64 37.20 -16.73
N SER A 2 -51.25 36.29 -15.84
CA SER A 2 -49.94 36.32 -15.20
C SER A 2 -49.02 35.32 -15.92
N GLU A 3 -48.06 35.84 -16.67
CA GLU A 3 -46.97 35.05 -17.22
C GLU A 3 -46.14 34.47 -16.08
N THR A 4 -46.23 33.15 -15.90
CA THR A 4 -45.31 32.38 -15.07
C THR A 4 -43.97 32.33 -15.78
N ALA A 5 -43.04 33.19 -15.36
CA ALA A 5 -41.65 33.17 -15.83
C ALA A 5 -41.05 31.77 -15.63
N SER A 6 -40.59 31.14 -16.71
CA SER A 6 -39.94 29.82 -16.65
C SER A 6 -38.70 29.89 -15.75
N PRO A 7 -38.49 28.93 -14.82
CA PRO A 7 -37.30 28.94 -13.97
C PRO A 7 -36.03 28.92 -14.83
N GLY A 8 -35.10 29.85 -14.55
CA GLY A 8 -33.82 29.91 -15.24
C GLY A 8 -33.07 28.58 -15.17
N ARG A 9 -32.30 28.24 -16.23
CA ARG A 9 -31.63 26.93 -16.41
C ARG A 9 -30.87 26.44 -15.17
N LEU A 10 -30.23 27.33 -14.42
CA LEU A 10 -29.50 27.02 -13.18
C LEU A 10 -30.42 26.54 -12.04
N ALA A 11 -31.60 27.14 -11.89
CA ALA A 11 -32.57 26.74 -10.88
C ALA A 11 -33.16 25.35 -11.21
N ALA A 12 -33.45 25.10 -12.48
CA ALA A 12 -33.90 23.80 -12.96
C ALA A 12 -32.85 22.69 -12.73
N TRP A 13 -31.57 22.99 -13.00
CA TRP A 13 -30.47 22.06 -12.73
C TRP A 13 -30.31 21.76 -11.23
N ARG A 14 -30.35 22.78 -10.36
CA ARG A 14 -30.30 22.60 -8.90
C ARG A 14 -31.45 21.74 -8.41
N ALA A 15 -32.68 22.03 -8.81
CA ALA A 15 -33.85 21.23 -8.43
C ALA A 15 -33.78 19.78 -8.93
N ARG A 16 -33.13 19.53 -10.09
CA ARG A 16 -32.88 18.17 -10.59
C ARG A 16 -31.80 17.47 -9.75
N PHE A 17 -30.72 18.17 -9.40
CA PHE A 17 -29.66 17.63 -8.55
C PHE A 17 -30.17 17.32 -7.14
N ASP A 18 -30.93 18.23 -6.53
CA ASP A 18 -31.52 18.04 -5.20
C ASP A 18 -32.44 16.80 -5.17
N ARG A 19 -33.29 16.64 -6.20
CA ARG A 19 -34.11 15.43 -6.36
C ARG A 19 -33.26 14.17 -6.57
N TRP A 20 -32.15 14.28 -7.28
CA TRP A 20 -31.24 13.15 -7.53
C TRP A 20 -30.54 12.70 -6.24
N VAL A 21 -30.11 13.64 -5.40
CA VAL A 21 -29.42 13.37 -4.12
C VAL A 21 -30.36 13.15 -2.94
N GLU A 22 -31.68 13.21 -3.13
CA GLU A 22 -32.62 13.06 -2.04
C GLU A 22 -32.44 11.69 -1.35
N PRO A 23 -32.18 11.66 -0.03
CA PRO A 23 -31.95 10.42 0.70
C PRO A 23 -33.22 9.55 0.74
N ARG A 24 -33.01 8.27 1.02
CA ARG A 24 -34.09 7.35 1.34
C ARG A 24 -34.78 7.76 2.66
N PRO A 25 -36.00 7.24 2.94
CA PRO A 25 -36.71 7.51 4.20
C PRO A 25 -35.93 7.12 5.47
N ASP A 26 -35.01 6.15 5.37
CA ASP A 26 -34.11 5.74 6.45
C ASP A 26 -32.88 6.66 6.62
N GLY A 27 -32.80 7.76 5.86
CA GLY A 27 -31.74 8.75 5.91
C GLY A 27 -30.44 8.33 5.23
N LEU A 28 -30.41 7.15 4.59
CA LEU A 28 -29.28 6.64 3.82
C LEU A 28 -29.33 7.18 2.38
N PRO A 29 -28.19 7.24 1.66
CA PRO A 29 -28.19 7.72 0.27
C PRO A 29 -29.05 6.82 -0.63
N ALA A 30 -29.67 7.42 -1.64
CA ALA A 30 -30.31 6.64 -2.70
C ALA A 30 -29.26 5.76 -3.40
N ILE A 31 -29.66 4.56 -3.84
CA ILE A 31 -28.73 3.59 -4.46
C ILE A 31 -28.01 4.20 -5.66
N ARG A 32 -28.72 4.98 -6.49
CA ARG A 32 -28.12 5.71 -7.62
C ARG A 32 -26.98 6.65 -7.22
N VAL A 33 -27.05 7.26 -6.03
CA VAL A 33 -26.00 8.14 -5.50
C VAL A 33 -24.86 7.29 -4.96
N LEU A 34 -25.17 6.20 -4.26
CA LEU A 34 -24.19 5.26 -3.72
C LEU A 34 -23.30 4.64 -4.82
N VAL A 35 -23.88 4.27 -5.96
CA VAL A 35 -23.15 3.60 -7.04
C VAL A 35 -22.58 4.55 -8.11
N ALA A 36 -22.94 5.84 -8.08
CA ALA A 36 -22.54 6.80 -9.11
C ALA A 36 -21.02 6.89 -9.32
N LEU A 37 -20.26 7.15 -8.24
CA LEU A 37 -18.80 7.24 -8.35
C LEU A 37 -18.16 5.86 -8.60
N PRO A 38 -18.53 4.77 -7.89
CA PRO A 38 -18.00 3.44 -8.20
C PRO A 38 -18.17 3.03 -9.66
N LEU A 39 -19.32 3.29 -10.29
CA LEU A 39 -19.52 3.00 -11.71
C LEU A 39 -18.66 3.87 -12.62
N LEU A 40 -18.53 5.16 -12.30
CA LEU A 40 -17.62 6.04 -13.05
C LEU A 40 -16.17 5.56 -12.96
N LEU A 41 -15.71 5.18 -11.77
CA LEU A 41 -14.36 4.65 -11.54
C LEU A 41 -14.16 3.31 -12.25
N ALA A 42 -15.17 2.44 -12.30
CA ALA A 42 -15.10 1.19 -13.06
C ALA A 42 -14.93 1.45 -14.57
N VAL A 43 -15.65 2.44 -15.13
CA VAL A 43 -15.47 2.84 -16.53
C VAL A 43 -14.08 3.43 -16.78
N VAL A 44 -13.60 4.32 -15.91
CA VAL A 44 -12.24 4.89 -16.01
C VAL A 44 -11.18 3.79 -15.92
N GLY A 45 -11.31 2.87 -14.97
CA GLY A 45 -10.43 1.72 -14.81
C GLY A 45 -10.42 0.83 -16.05
N ALA A 46 -11.59 0.51 -16.61
CA ALA A 46 -11.68 -0.28 -17.83
C ALA A 46 -11.00 0.39 -19.03
N ILE A 47 -11.08 1.73 -19.14
CA ILE A 47 -10.37 2.49 -20.18
C ILE A 47 -8.86 2.43 -19.94
N LEU A 48 -8.38 2.64 -18.71
CA LEU A 48 -6.96 2.62 -18.40
C LEU A 48 -6.36 1.24 -18.63
N VAL A 49 -7.04 0.19 -18.17
CA VAL A 49 -6.65 -1.21 -18.39
C VAL A 49 -6.66 -1.56 -19.88
N GLY A 50 -7.71 -1.20 -20.62
CA GLY A 50 -7.80 -1.47 -22.07
C GLY A 50 -6.82 -0.67 -22.94
N LEU A 51 -6.13 0.31 -22.36
CA LEU A 51 -5.03 1.05 -23.00
C LEU A 51 -3.66 0.64 -22.45
N SER A 52 -3.62 -0.36 -21.56
CA SER A 52 -2.44 -0.79 -20.79
C SER A 52 -1.75 0.34 -20.02
N VAL A 53 -2.48 1.40 -19.65
CA VAL A 53 -1.91 2.54 -18.93
C VAL A 53 -1.89 2.25 -17.44
N ASN A 54 -0.73 2.35 -16.82
CA ASN A 54 -0.54 2.17 -15.38
C ASN A 54 0.48 3.18 -14.83
N GLY A 55 0.87 3.02 -13.56
CA GLY A 55 1.85 3.90 -12.92
C GLY A 55 3.09 3.18 -12.39
N SER A 56 3.41 2.03 -12.96
CA SER A 56 4.60 1.26 -12.61
C SER A 56 5.87 2.05 -12.90
N SER A 57 6.89 1.83 -12.08
CA SER A 57 8.24 2.34 -12.34
C SER A 57 9.13 1.32 -13.07
N SER A 58 8.56 0.32 -13.76
CA SER A 58 9.31 -0.69 -14.53
C SER A 58 10.30 -0.10 -15.54
N GLY A 59 9.96 1.03 -16.16
CA GLY A 59 10.89 1.82 -16.99
C GLY A 59 12.13 2.36 -16.25
N ALA A 60 12.32 2.03 -14.97
CA ALA A 60 13.55 2.29 -14.22
C ALA A 60 14.78 1.59 -14.81
N PHE A 61 14.62 0.42 -15.44
CA PHE A 61 15.72 -0.26 -16.14
C PHE A 61 16.00 0.33 -17.53
N TYR A 62 15.09 1.14 -18.10
CA TYR A 62 15.24 1.66 -19.46
C TYR A 62 16.58 2.38 -19.69
N PRO A 63 17.04 3.29 -18.80
CA PRO A 63 18.31 3.99 -19.00
C PRO A 63 19.56 3.10 -18.86
N GLU A 64 19.43 1.90 -18.29
CA GLU A 64 20.49 0.89 -18.24
C GLU A 64 20.54 0.13 -19.58
N LEU A 65 19.40 -0.11 -20.23
CA LEU A 65 19.31 -0.90 -21.46
C LEU A 65 19.41 -0.08 -22.76
N HIS A 66 18.93 1.16 -22.76
CA HIS A 66 18.75 1.93 -23.98
C HIS A 66 19.14 3.41 -23.82
N GLU A 67 19.72 3.99 -24.87
CA GLU A 67 19.92 5.43 -24.94
C GLU A 67 18.62 6.19 -25.24
N GLY A 68 18.55 7.43 -24.76
CA GLY A 68 17.48 8.35 -25.11
C GLY A 68 16.26 8.27 -24.20
N ARG A 69 15.09 8.61 -24.75
CA ARG A 69 13.84 8.72 -23.98
C ARG A 69 13.00 7.48 -24.19
N ASP A 70 12.61 6.86 -23.07
CA ASP A 70 11.63 5.78 -23.03
C ASP A 70 10.35 6.16 -23.83
N PRO A 71 9.99 5.40 -24.87
CA PRO A 71 8.83 5.68 -25.72
C PRO A 71 7.50 5.44 -25.01
N ASP A 72 7.45 4.53 -24.03
CA ASP A 72 6.24 4.11 -23.31
C ASP A 72 5.99 4.91 -22.03
N LEU A 73 6.99 5.70 -21.59
CA LEU A 73 6.81 6.74 -20.59
C LEU A 73 5.95 7.91 -21.14
N ILE A 74 4.68 7.93 -20.72
CA ILE A 74 3.68 8.95 -21.09
C ILE A 74 3.91 10.25 -20.31
N ALA A 75 4.08 10.16 -18.98
CA ALA A 75 4.25 11.33 -18.12
C ALA A 75 4.97 11.01 -16.81
N GLY A 76 5.65 12.01 -16.24
CA GLY A 76 6.39 11.85 -14.98
C GLY A 76 7.76 11.20 -15.19
N ALA A 77 8.22 10.47 -14.19
CA ALA A 77 9.46 9.70 -14.24
C ALA A 77 9.36 8.50 -13.28
N PRO A 78 9.96 7.34 -13.62
CA PRO A 78 10.09 6.21 -12.71
C PRO A 78 10.68 6.64 -11.36
N GLN A 79 10.18 6.05 -10.28
CA GLN A 79 10.70 6.30 -8.93
C GLN A 79 11.62 5.16 -8.50
N LEU A 80 12.92 5.33 -8.73
CA LEU A 80 13.94 4.31 -8.44
C LEU A 80 13.86 3.76 -7.01
N ILE A 81 13.47 4.60 -6.05
CA ILE A 81 13.36 4.22 -4.64
C ILE A 81 12.19 3.26 -4.32
N ARG A 82 11.23 3.09 -5.22
CA ARG A 82 10.06 2.20 -5.03
C ARG A 82 10.35 0.77 -5.52
N THR A 83 11.53 0.25 -5.17
CA THR A 83 12.03 -1.06 -5.64
C THR A 83 11.09 -2.22 -5.31
N ASP A 84 10.35 -2.15 -4.20
CA ASP A 84 9.32 -3.16 -3.85
C ASP A 84 8.28 -3.35 -4.97
N GLU A 85 7.97 -2.28 -5.70
CA GLU A 85 6.97 -2.30 -6.76
C GLU A 85 7.54 -2.78 -8.09
N TRP A 86 8.60 -2.12 -8.59
CA TRP A 86 9.10 -2.38 -9.94
C TRP A 86 10.19 -3.46 -9.98
N ASN A 87 11.07 -3.54 -8.98
CA ASN A 87 12.20 -4.50 -8.96
C ASN A 87 11.86 -5.82 -8.27
N VAL A 88 10.78 -5.87 -7.49
CA VAL A 88 10.33 -7.07 -6.79
C VAL A 88 8.99 -7.53 -7.35
N GLN A 89 7.90 -6.80 -7.10
CA GLN A 89 6.56 -7.31 -7.44
C GLN A 89 6.25 -7.35 -8.95
N THR A 90 6.88 -6.49 -9.76
CA THR A 90 6.67 -6.47 -11.22
C THR A 90 7.51 -7.56 -11.87
N VAL A 91 8.82 -7.59 -11.61
CA VAL A 91 9.75 -8.67 -12.02
C VAL A 91 9.16 -10.05 -11.71
N TRP A 92 8.76 -10.30 -10.46
CA TRP A 92 8.17 -11.60 -10.10
C TRP A 92 6.82 -11.89 -10.75
N ALA A 93 6.03 -10.86 -11.08
CA ALA A 93 4.76 -11.07 -11.78
C ALA A 93 4.99 -11.46 -13.25
N ILE A 94 6.04 -10.92 -13.88
CA ILE A 94 6.48 -11.29 -15.22
C ILE A 94 7.05 -12.71 -15.21
N ALA A 95 7.95 -13.02 -14.28
CA ALA A 95 8.51 -14.37 -14.07
C ALA A 95 7.41 -15.44 -13.91
N GLN A 96 6.39 -15.17 -13.09
CA GLN A 96 5.26 -16.07 -12.94
C GLN A 96 4.44 -16.23 -14.22
N ALA A 97 4.26 -15.17 -14.99
CA ALA A 97 3.54 -15.23 -16.26
C ALA A 97 4.31 -16.05 -17.29
N GLU A 98 5.64 -15.92 -17.31
CA GLU A 98 6.54 -16.71 -18.17
C GLU A 98 6.44 -18.21 -17.86
N GLN A 99 6.44 -18.59 -16.58
CA GLN A 99 6.31 -20.00 -16.18
C GLN A 99 4.88 -20.57 -16.28
N GLY A 100 3.91 -19.81 -16.80
CA GLY A 100 2.53 -20.29 -16.96
C GLY A 100 1.70 -20.28 -15.67
N LEU A 101 2.02 -19.40 -14.72
CA LEU A 101 1.29 -19.13 -13.47
C LEU A 101 1.20 -20.33 -12.49
N PRO A 102 2.30 -21.07 -12.24
CA PRO A 102 2.29 -22.21 -11.34
C PRO A 102 2.09 -21.77 -9.88
N VAL A 103 1.72 -22.73 -9.03
CA VAL A 103 1.60 -22.51 -7.57
C VAL A 103 2.97 -22.41 -6.93
N GLU A 104 3.92 -23.20 -7.41
CA GLU A 104 5.34 -23.16 -7.03
C GLU A 104 6.10 -22.58 -8.22
N ASN A 105 6.78 -21.46 -7.98
CA ASN A 105 7.66 -20.86 -8.96
C ASN A 105 9.00 -21.60 -8.95
N GLU A 106 9.54 -21.97 -10.11
CA GLU A 106 10.73 -22.82 -10.23
C GLU A 106 12.03 -22.02 -10.47
N THR A 107 11.99 -20.68 -10.37
CA THR A 107 13.20 -19.87 -10.55
C THR A 107 14.24 -20.08 -9.45
N PHE A 108 13.85 -20.47 -8.24
CA PHE A 108 14.82 -20.90 -7.22
C PHE A 108 14.98 -22.42 -7.25
N PRO A 109 16.19 -22.95 -6.99
CA PRO A 109 16.36 -24.38 -6.72
C PRO A 109 15.42 -24.87 -5.62
N GLY A 110 14.58 -25.85 -5.93
CA GLY A 110 13.53 -26.37 -5.03
C GLY A 110 12.25 -25.52 -4.95
N GLY A 111 12.18 -24.44 -5.72
CA GLY A 111 11.01 -23.60 -5.94
C GLY A 111 10.62 -22.66 -4.79
N MET A 112 9.62 -21.83 -5.06
CA MET A 112 9.01 -20.89 -4.11
C MET A 112 7.48 -20.89 -4.25
N ASP A 113 6.77 -21.16 -3.15
CA ASP A 113 5.31 -21.08 -3.10
C ASP A 113 4.84 -19.63 -3.37
N ALA A 114 4.16 -19.42 -4.49
CA ALA A 114 3.67 -18.12 -4.94
C ALA A 114 2.40 -17.65 -4.21
N THR A 115 1.83 -18.46 -3.32
CA THR A 115 0.53 -18.15 -2.70
C THR A 115 0.61 -17.12 -1.57
N ILE A 116 1.73 -17.11 -0.82
CA ILE A 116 1.95 -16.30 0.37
C ILE A 116 2.77 -15.03 0.09
N PRO A 117 4.06 -15.12 -0.32
CA PRO A 117 4.91 -13.95 -0.55
C PRO A 117 4.48 -13.14 -1.77
N GLN A 118 4.84 -11.85 -1.74
CA GLN A 118 4.89 -10.93 -2.88
C GLN A 118 3.61 -10.74 -3.72
N ASP A 119 2.49 -11.37 -3.31
CA ASP A 119 1.19 -11.27 -3.99
C ASP A 119 1.31 -11.59 -5.49
N LEU A 120 1.93 -12.75 -5.75
CA LEU A 120 2.26 -13.22 -7.09
C LEU A 120 1.05 -13.79 -7.84
N PRO A 121 0.97 -13.56 -9.16
CA PRO A 121 -0.08 -14.12 -10.00
C PRO A 121 0.11 -15.63 -10.15
N ARG A 122 -1.00 -16.37 -10.23
CA ARG A 122 -1.02 -17.84 -10.17
C ARG A 122 -2.39 -18.39 -10.57
N ALA A 123 -2.44 -19.64 -11.00
CA ALA A 123 -3.66 -20.32 -11.43
C ALA A 123 -4.18 -21.34 -10.41
N ASP A 124 -4.64 -20.87 -9.24
CA ASP A 124 -5.25 -21.70 -8.20
C ASP A 124 -6.58 -21.10 -7.68
N TRP A 125 -7.32 -21.84 -6.85
CA TRP A 125 -8.63 -21.36 -6.37
C TRP A 125 -8.54 -20.08 -5.53
N SER A 126 -7.43 -19.87 -4.80
CA SER A 126 -7.24 -18.73 -3.90
C SER A 126 -7.08 -17.41 -4.67
N VAL A 127 -6.68 -17.44 -5.95
CA VAL A 127 -6.60 -16.25 -6.82
C VAL A 127 -7.95 -15.56 -7.00
N ALA A 128 -9.07 -16.29 -6.80
CA ALA A 128 -10.42 -15.71 -6.79
C ALA A 128 -10.58 -14.62 -5.71
N PHE A 129 -9.74 -14.63 -4.67
CA PHE A 129 -9.68 -13.62 -3.60
C PHE A 129 -8.48 -12.67 -3.76
N ARG A 130 -7.86 -12.65 -4.94
CA ARG A 130 -6.83 -11.70 -5.38
C ARG A 130 -7.31 -11.00 -6.65
N PRO A 131 -8.37 -10.16 -6.57
CA PRO A 131 -9.06 -9.67 -7.76
C PRO A 131 -8.16 -8.84 -8.69
N HIS A 132 -7.12 -8.21 -8.14
CA HIS A 132 -6.12 -7.44 -8.88
C HIS A 132 -5.15 -8.34 -9.67
N LEU A 133 -5.11 -9.64 -9.42
CA LEU A 133 -4.30 -10.62 -10.16
C LEU A 133 -5.10 -11.41 -11.21
N LEU A 134 -6.43 -11.27 -11.24
CA LEU A 134 -7.28 -12.04 -12.17
C LEU A 134 -6.99 -11.74 -13.65
N GLY A 135 -6.42 -10.57 -13.95
CA GLY A 135 -6.04 -10.19 -15.32
C GLY A 135 -5.00 -11.13 -15.93
N PHE A 136 -4.08 -11.65 -15.12
CA PHE A 136 -3.02 -12.55 -15.59
C PHE A 136 -3.56 -13.89 -16.12
N LEU A 137 -4.76 -14.30 -15.71
CA LEU A 137 -5.38 -15.56 -16.18
C LEU A 137 -5.92 -15.48 -17.62
N VAL A 138 -6.12 -14.26 -18.15
CA VAL A 138 -6.91 -14.05 -19.38
C VAL A 138 -6.30 -13.05 -20.35
N TRP A 139 -5.41 -12.17 -19.89
CA TRP A 139 -4.79 -11.11 -20.69
C TRP A 139 -3.27 -11.21 -20.65
N ASP A 140 -2.62 -10.52 -21.58
CA ASP A 140 -1.18 -10.31 -21.55
C ASP A 140 -0.74 -9.52 -20.28
N VAL A 141 0.57 -9.56 -20.04
CA VAL A 141 1.22 -8.96 -18.86
C VAL A 141 0.92 -7.47 -18.73
N ASP A 142 0.93 -6.71 -19.82
CA ASP A 142 0.68 -5.27 -19.84
C ASP A 142 -0.71 -4.92 -19.30
N HIS A 143 -1.75 -5.56 -19.82
CA HIS A 143 -3.12 -5.35 -19.39
C HIS A 143 -3.33 -5.88 -17.96
N ALA A 144 -2.72 -7.02 -17.62
CA ALA A 144 -2.82 -7.62 -16.30
C ALA A 144 -2.18 -6.73 -15.22
N ILE A 145 -1.01 -6.13 -15.48
CA ILE A 145 -0.35 -5.18 -14.57
C ILE A 145 -1.16 -3.89 -14.46
N ALA A 146 -1.76 -3.41 -15.55
CA ALA A 146 -2.67 -2.26 -15.46
C ALA A 146 -3.87 -2.53 -14.55
N LEU A 147 -4.43 -3.76 -14.57
CA LEU A 147 -5.47 -4.16 -13.62
C LEU A 147 -4.92 -4.23 -12.19
N LYS A 148 -3.75 -4.87 -12.00
CA LYS A 148 -3.04 -5.00 -10.71
C LYS A 148 -2.84 -3.65 -10.06
N TRP A 149 -2.48 -2.65 -10.86
CA TRP A 149 -2.25 -1.28 -10.45
C TRP A 149 -3.55 -0.54 -10.08
N TRP A 150 -4.52 -0.45 -11.01
CA TRP A 150 -5.65 0.45 -10.83
C TRP A 150 -6.73 -0.09 -9.89
N LEU A 151 -6.96 -1.40 -9.87
CA LEU A 151 -8.10 -1.95 -9.13
C LEU A 151 -8.07 -1.62 -7.63
N PRO A 152 -6.97 -1.83 -6.88
CA PRO A 152 -6.92 -1.49 -5.46
C PRO A 152 -7.08 0.02 -5.20
N GLY A 153 -6.48 0.87 -6.06
CA GLY A 153 -6.55 2.32 -5.94
C GLY A 153 -7.97 2.86 -6.19
N LEU A 154 -8.63 2.38 -7.24
CA LEU A 154 -10.01 2.74 -7.55
C LEU A 154 -10.98 2.19 -6.51
N ALA A 155 -10.74 0.98 -5.99
CA ALA A 155 -11.50 0.41 -4.89
C ALA A 155 -11.39 1.25 -3.61
N LEU A 156 -10.21 1.83 -3.32
CA LEU A 156 -10.02 2.73 -2.18
C LEU A 156 -10.87 3.99 -2.30
N VAL A 157 -10.84 4.65 -3.47
CA VAL A 157 -11.67 5.85 -3.73
C VAL A 157 -13.15 5.48 -3.62
N ALA A 158 -13.57 4.37 -4.22
CA ALA A 158 -14.94 3.89 -4.18
C ALA A 158 -15.43 3.56 -2.75
N ALA A 159 -14.63 2.86 -1.96
CA ALA A 159 -14.97 2.49 -0.58
C ALA A 159 -15.03 3.71 0.34
N ALA A 160 -14.04 4.60 0.26
CA ALA A 160 -14.04 5.86 1.00
C ALA A 160 -15.26 6.73 0.61
N TYR A 161 -15.64 6.75 -0.67
CA TYR A 161 -16.81 7.48 -1.15
C TYR A 161 -18.11 6.88 -0.61
N CYS A 162 -18.25 5.56 -0.68
CA CYS A 162 -19.42 4.84 -0.16
C CYS A 162 -19.61 5.11 1.33
N PHE A 163 -18.52 5.12 2.11
CA PHE A 163 -18.56 5.53 3.51
C PHE A 163 -18.97 7.01 3.66
N ALA A 164 -18.28 7.92 2.97
CA ALA A 164 -18.51 9.36 3.08
C ALA A 164 -19.94 9.76 2.69
N VAL A 165 -20.48 9.21 1.60
CA VAL A 165 -21.85 9.48 1.14
C VAL A 165 -22.90 8.78 1.99
N THR A 166 -22.57 7.66 2.65
CA THR A 166 -23.43 7.03 3.67
C THR A 166 -23.61 7.95 4.88
N ILE A 167 -22.59 8.71 5.26
CA ILE A 167 -22.66 9.72 6.33
C ILE A 167 -23.23 11.06 5.81
N LEU A 168 -22.96 11.43 4.56
CA LEU A 168 -23.30 12.71 3.93
C LEU A 168 -24.18 12.52 2.67
N PRO A 169 -25.39 11.95 2.78
CA PRO A 169 -26.17 11.46 1.63
C PRO A 169 -26.56 12.53 0.61
N ARG A 170 -26.66 13.80 1.04
CA ARG A 170 -26.97 14.94 0.18
C ARG A 170 -25.75 15.63 -0.43
N ARG A 171 -24.53 15.13 -0.20
CA ARG A 171 -23.28 15.78 -0.64
C ARG A 171 -22.33 14.83 -1.39
N PRO A 172 -22.77 14.17 -2.47
CA PRO A 172 -21.93 13.21 -3.19
C PRO A 172 -20.67 13.84 -3.80
N LEU A 173 -20.73 15.07 -4.30
CA LEU A 173 -19.53 15.75 -4.84
C LEU A 173 -18.48 16.02 -3.75
N LEU A 174 -18.93 16.34 -2.53
CA LEU A 174 -18.04 16.54 -1.39
C LEU A 174 -17.44 15.20 -0.94
N ALA A 175 -18.25 14.13 -0.94
CA ALA A 175 -17.79 12.77 -0.66
C ALA A 175 -16.74 12.32 -1.69
N ALA A 176 -16.97 12.57 -2.98
CA ALA A 176 -16.01 12.24 -4.04
C ALA A 176 -14.70 13.03 -3.86
N ALA A 177 -14.78 14.33 -3.60
CA ALA A 177 -13.60 15.18 -3.42
C ALA A 177 -12.76 14.78 -2.19
N ILE A 178 -13.40 14.45 -1.05
CA ILE A 178 -12.65 14.03 0.14
C ILE A 178 -12.05 12.63 -0.04
N SER A 179 -12.73 11.72 -0.73
CA SER A 179 -12.20 10.39 -1.05
C SER A 179 -11.02 10.45 -2.03
N LEU A 180 -11.12 11.29 -3.06
CA LEU A 180 -10.02 11.51 -4.00
C LEU A 180 -8.81 12.18 -3.31
N GLY A 181 -9.05 13.19 -2.46
CA GLY A 181 -7.99 13.82 -1.68
C GLY A 181 -7.31 12.84 -0.73
N PHE A 182 -8.05 11.87 -0.18
CA PHE A 182 -7.50 10.84 0.69
C PHE A 182 -6.63 9.86 -0.09
N PHE A 183 -7.09 9.38 -1.24
CA PHE A 183 -6.30 8.54 -2.15
C PHE A 183 -5.00 9.22 -2.59
N LEU A 184 -5.05 10.52 -2.88
CA LEU A 184 -3.89 11.34 -3.25
C LEU A 184 -2.99 11.73 -2.06
N SER A 185 -3.18 11.15 -0.87
CA SER A 185 -2.27 11.38 0.25
C SER A 185 -0.88 10.81 -0.09
N PRO A 186 0.24 11.50 0.25
CA PRO A 186 1.58 11.04 -0.06
C PRO A 186 1.85 9.60 0.39
N PHE A 187 1.36 9.23 1.57
CA PHE A 187 1.50 7.86 2.09
C PHE A 187 1.07 6.79 1.08
N PHE A 188 -0.14 6.89 0.50
CA PHE A 188 -0.61 5.88 -0.46
C PHE A 188 0.12 5.93 -1.78
N GLN A 189 0.60 7.10 -2.20
CA GLN A 189 1.26 7.24 -3.50
C GLN A 189 2.69 6.71 -3.45
N TRP A 190 3.39 6.85 -2.32
CA TRP A 190 4.70 6.24 -2.12
C TRP A 190 4.61 4.75 -1.75
N TRP A 191 3.65 4.37 -0.89
CA TRP A 191 3.31 2.97 -0.57
C TRP A 191 2.20 2.41 -1.47
N PHE A 192 2.26 2.68 -2.78
CA PHE A 192 1.23 2.23 -3.72
C PHE A 192 1.38 0.73 -4.00
N LEU A 193 0.90 -0.08 -3.06
CA LEU A 193 0.88 -1.53 -3.09
C LEU A 193 -0.51 -2.02 -2.63
N GLN A 194 -0.97 -3.13 -3.20
CA GLN A 194 -2.18 -3.85 -2.81
C GLN A 194 -2.24 -4.16 -1.30
N THR A 195 -1.13 -4.59 -0.70
CA THR A 195 -0.99 -4.85 0.75
C THR A 195 -1.24 -3.60 1.61
N THR A 196 -0.99 -2.41 1.07
CA THR A 196 -1.32 -1.12 1.70
C THR A 196 -2.78 -0.74 1.51
N LEU A 197 -3.32 -0.92 0.30
CA LEU A 197 -4.61 -0.35 -0.10
C LEU A 197 -5.80 -1.21 0.37
N TRP A 198 -5.73 -2.54 0.25
CA TRP A 198 -6.84 -3.44 0.60
C TRP A 198 -7.29 -3.37 2.06
N PRO A 199 -6.40 -3.25 3.08
CA PRO A 199 -6.83 -3.05 4.46
C PRO A 199 -7.72 -1.83 4.64
N VAL A 200 -7.40 -0.73 3.97
CA VAL A 200 -8.16 0.52 4.07
C VAL A 200 -9.49 0.43 3.31
N VAL A 201 -9.52 -0.23 2.15
CA VAL A 201 -10.74 -0.58 1.42
C VAL A 201 -11.67 -1.38 2.33
N TRP A 202 -11.16 -2.46 2.92
CA TRP A 202 -11.88 -3.31 3.87
C TRP A 202 -12.44 -2.49 5.04
N GLY A 203 -11.63 -1.59 5.63
CA GLY A 203 -12.05 -0.75 6.75
C GLY A 203 -13.25 0.14 6.40
N PHE A 204 -13.21 0.83 5.25
CA PHE A 204 -14.36 1.65 4.82
C PHE A 204 -15.59 0.81 4.50
N VAL A 205 -15.42 -0.36 3.88
CA VAL A 205 -16.53 -1.27 3.61
C VAL A 205 -17.15 -1.80 4.90
N LEU A 206 -16.35 -2.14 5.91
CA LEU A 206 -16.85 -2.57 7.22
C LEU A 206 -17.66 -1.46 7.89
N LEU A 207 -17.13 -0.24 7.96
CA LEU A 207 -17.84 0.89 8.55
C LEU A 207 -19.13 1.24 7.78
N THR A 208 -19.11 1.14 6.45
CA THR A 208 -20.29 1.31 5.60
C THR A 208 -21.32 0.23 5.89
N THR A 209 -20.93 -1.04 5.84
CA THR A 209 -21.77 -2.21 6.14
C THR A 209 -22.44 -2.06 7.50
N LEU A 210 -21.67 -1.65 8.52
CA LEU A 210 -22.17 -1.42 9.87
C LEU A 210 -23.27 -0.36 9.90
N VAL A 211 -23.05 0.81 9.28
CA VAL A 211 -24.04 1.89 9.26
C VAL A 211 -25.31 1.46 8.51
N TRP A 212 -25.17 0.75 7.39
CA TRP A 212 -26.31 0.22 6.63
C TRP A 212 -27.09 -0.83 7.42
N CYS A 213 -26.41 -1.77 8.08
CA CYS A 213 -27.01 -2.75 8.97
C CYS A 213 -27.80 -2.10 10.11
N LEU A 214 -27.25 -1.06 10.73
CA LEU A 214 -27.86 -0.38 11.87
C LEU A 214 -29.04 0.52 11.50
N ARG A 215 -29.07 1.09 10.29
CA ARG A 215 -30.03 2.12 9.91
C ARG A 215 -31.04 1.71 8.83
N SER A 216 -30.68 0.79 7.93
CA SER A 216 -31.50 0.52 6.75
C SER A 216 -32.87 -0.06 7.12
N ALA A 217 -33.90 0.40 6.42
CA ALA A 217 -35.24 -0.19 6.49
C ALA A 217 -35.35 -1.49 5.67
N THR A 218 -34.43 -1.72 4.73
CA THR A 218 -34.43 -2.87 3.82
C THR A 218 -33.38 -3.90 4.23
N LYS A 219 -33.65 -5.19 4.05
CA LYS A 219 -32.67 -6.26 4.36
C LYS A 219 -31.65 -6.50 3.25
N VAL A 220 -32.00 -6.25 1.99
CA VAL A 220 -31.17 -6.60 0.82
C VAL A 220 -29.84 -5.84 0.82
N VAL A 221 -29.86 -4.52 0.97
CA VAL A 221 -28.64 -3.70 0.85
C VAL A 221 -27.61 -4.03 1.96
N PRO A 222 -28.00 -4.20 3.24
CA PRO A 222 -27.11 -4.73 4.27
C PRO A 222 -26.51 -6.11 3.94
N ILE A 223 -27.30 -7.03 3.35
CA ILE A 223 -26.81 -8.37 2.96
C ILE A 223 -25.80 -8.27 1.83
N VAL A 224 -26.03 -7.42 0.83
CA VAL A 224 -25.06 -7.17 -0.26
C VAL A 224 -23.76 -6.62 0.31
N TRP A 225 -23.83 -5.62 1.19
CA TRP A 225 -22.65 -5.09 1.88
C TRP A 225 -21.92 -6.15 2.71
N ALA A 226 -22.66 -7.01 3.41
CA ALA A 226 -22.09 -8.13 4.16
C ALA A 226 -21.38 -9.14 3.25
N GLY A 227 -21.91 -9.44 2.07
CA GLY A 227 -21.24 -10.29 1.08
C GLY A 227 -19.93 -9.67 0.56
N ILE A 228 -19.94 -8.37 0.24
CA ILE A 228 -18.72 -7.64 -0.15
C ILE A 228 -17.71 -7.62 1.00
N LEU A 229 -18.16 -7.41 2.24
CA LEU A 229 -17.30 -7.45 3.43
C LEU A 229 -16.68 -8.84 3.64
N ALA A 230 -17.45 -9.92 3.47
CA ALA A 230 -16.95 -11.28 3.61
C ALA A 230 -15.83 -11.55 2.60
N TYR A 231 -16.07 -11.19 1.33
CA TYR A 231 -15.08 -11.30 0.25
C TYR A 231 -13.82 -10.48 0.57
N LEU A 232 -13.96 -9.20 0.88
CA LEU A 232 -12.82 -8.33 1.17
C LEU A 232 -12.07 -8.70 2.46
N THR A 233 -12.71 -9.41 3.39
CA THR A 233 -12.03 -9.95 4.57
C THR A 233 -10.97 -10.97 4.14
N VAL A 234 -11.29 -11.84 3.17
CA VAL A 234 -10.34 -12.79 2.61
C VAL A 234 -9.25 -12.05 1.81
N VAL A 235 -9.63 -11.12 0.94
CA VAL A 235 -8.69 -10.31 0.13
C VAL A 235 -7.67 -9.59 1.01
N MET A 236 -8.13 -8.94 2.08
CA MET A 236 -7.23 -8.27 3.02
C MET A 236 -6.35 -9.27 3.78
N ALA A 237 -6.91 -10.37 4.27
CA ALA A 237 -6.19 -11.35 5.09
C ALA A 237 -5.09 -12.07 4.30
N MET A 238 -5.35 -12.44 3.04
CA MET A 238 -4.35 -13.03 2.15
C MET A 238 -3.20 -12.06 1.83
N GLY A 239 -3.41 -10.75 2.02
CA GLY A 239 -2.32 -9.76 1.96
C GLY A 239 -1.20 -10.00 2.99
N ILE A 240 -1.48 -10.72 4.10
CA ILE A 240 -0.57 -11.15 5.18
C ILE A 240 0.29 -10.03 5.84
N TYR A 241 0.22 -8.79 5.37
CA TYR A 241 0.97 -7.66 5.92
C TYR A 241 0.28 -7.10 7.19
N VAL A 242 0.41 -7.85 8.28
CA VAL A 242 -0.10 -7.53 9.64
C VAL A 242 0.15 -6.06 10.04
N PRO A 243 1.32 -5.45 9.77
CA PRO A 243 1.57 -4.05 10.16
C PRO A 243 0.60 -3.02 9.60
N PHE A 244 -0.05 -3.27 8.45
CA PHE A 244 -1.08 -2.39 7.91
C PHE A 244 -2.51 -2.83 8.25
N ILE A 245 -2.72 -4.12 8.54
CA ILE A 245 -4.04 -4.65 8.91
C ILE A 245 -4.42 -4.21 10.33
N VAL A 246 -3.54 -4.42 11.32
CA VAL A 246 -3.83 -4.16 12.74
C VAL A 246 -4.30 -2.73 13.01
N PRO A 247 -3.64 -1.66 12.48
CA PRO A 247 -4.06 -0.29 12.76
C PRO A 247 -5.46 0.01 12.21
N ILE A 248 -5.82 -0.56 11.05
CA ILE A 248 -7.14 -0.36 10.44
C ILE A 248 -8.22 -1.12 11.20
N VAL A 249 -7.95 -2.38 11.60
CA VAL A 249 -8.84 -3.19 12.44
C VAL A 249 -9.13 -2.48 13.76
N LEU A 250 -8.11 -1.92 14.43
CA LEU A 250 -8.28 -1.18 15.68
C LEU A 250 -9.24 0.00 15.53
N VAL A 251 -9.05 0.84 14.50
CA VAL A 251 -9.93 1.98 14.23
C VAL A 251 -11.35 1.51 13.94
N CYS A 252 -11.50 0.46 13.13
CA CYS A 252 -12.80 -0.13 12.81
C CYS A 252 -13.51 -0.68 14.04
N ALA A 253 -12.81 -1.43 14.90
CA ALA A 253 -13.36 -2.03 16.10
C ALA A 253 -13.88 -0.97 17.07
N LEU A 254 -13.07 0.06 17.37
CA LEU A 254 -13.47 1.12 18.29
C LEU A 254 -14.58 2.00 17.71
N ALA A 255 -14.53 2.34 16.42
CA ALA A 255 -15.63 3.04 15.74
C ALA A 255 -16.92 2.20 15.73
N ALA A 256 -16.82 0.88 15.57
CA ALA A 256 -17.96 -0.02 15.56
C ALA A 256 -18.62 -0.11 16.94
N VAL A 257 -17.84 -0.22 18.01
CA VAL A 257 -18.33 -0.10 19.40
C VAL A 257 -19.07 1.23 19.57
N GLY A 258 -18.49 2.34 19.08
CA GLY A 258 -19.15 3.65 19.08
C GLY A 258 -20.49 3.65 18.35
N ALA A 259 -20.58 3.07 17.16
CA ALA A 259 -21.83 2.99 16.40
C ALA A 259 -22.90 2.11 17.07
N VAL A 260 -22.49 1.06 17.79
CA VAL A 260 -23.38 0.25 18.63
C VAL A 260 -23.92 1.07 19.82
N VAL A 261 -23.07 1.87 20.45
CA VAL A 261 -23.50 2.80 21.51
C VAL A 261 -24.49 3.83 20.96
N ASP A 262 -24.27 4.36 19.75
CA ASP A 262 -25.23 5.24 19.07
C ASP A 262 -26.60 4.56 18.88
N ALA A 263 -26.62 3.33 18.39
CA ALA A 263 -27.86 2.60 18.14
C ALA A 263 -28.64 2.28 19.42
N THR A 264 -27.94 1.87 20.48
CA THR A 264 -28.54 1.54 21.79
C THR A 264 -29.08 2.79 22.49
N ARG A 265 -28.33 3.89 22.52
CA ARG A 265 -28.80 5.18 23.05
C ARG A 265 -29.93 5.79 22.21
N GLY A 266 -29.98 5.47 20.92
CA GLY A 266 -31.11 5.79 20.05
C GLY A 266 -32.38 4.94 20.29
N GLY A 267 -32.39 4.07 21.30
CA GLY A 267 -33.56 3.27 21.69
C GLY A 267 -33.66 1.89 21.02
N THR A 268 -32.61 1.43 20.32
CA THR A 268 -32.61 0.09 19.73
C THR A 268 -32.39 -0.97 20.80
N ARG A 269 -33.37 -1.85 21.00
CA ARG A 269 -33.27 -2.99 21.94
C ARG A 269 -32.21 -4.00 21.50
N PHE A 270 -31.58 -4.66 22.47
CA PHE A 270 -30.49 -5.63 22.24
C PHE A 270 -30.82 -6.71 21.20
N GLY A 271 -31.98 -7.38 21.29
CA GLY A 271 -32.34 -8.43 20.30
C GLY A 271 -32.44 -7.91 18.86
N ARG A 272 -32.93 -6.66 18.67
CA ARG A 272 -32.98 -6.02 17.35
C ARG A 272 -31.60 -5.58 16.89
N LEU A 273 -30.75 -5.12 17.81
CA LEU A 273 -29.35 -4.80 17.52
C LEU A 273 -28.60 -6.04 17.06
N ALA A 274 -28.70 -7.16 17.78
CA ALA A 274 -28.07 -8.43 17.42
C ALA A 274 -28.53 -8.90 16.03
N LEU A 275 -29.83 -8.84 15.74
CA LEU A 275 -30.36 -9.17 14.41
C LEU A 275 -29.85 -8.23 13.30
N ARG A 276 -29.70 -6.94 13.59
CA ARG A 276 -29.16 -5.98 12.63
C ARG A 276 -27.68 -6.19 12.37
N LEU A 277 -26.92 -6.60 13.38
CA LEU A 277 -25.48 -6.85 13.27
C LEU A 277 -25.13 -8.25 12.78
N SER A 278 -26.08 -9.19 12.77
CA SER A 278 -25.81 -10.57 12.34
C SER A 278 -25.21 -10.68 10.93
N PRO A 279 -25.55 -9.84 9.92
CA PRO A 279 -24.89 -9.90 8.62
C PRO A 279 -23.39 -9.58 8.71
N VAL A 280 -22.99 -8.61 9.55
CA VAL A 280 -21.56 -8.26 9.77
C VAL A 280 -20.84 -9.43 10.43
N LEU A 281 -21.45 -10.03 11.45
CA LEU A 281 -20.86 -11.17 12.16
C LEU A 281 -20.72 -12.41 11.25
N VAL A 282 -21.77 -12.72 10.48
CA VAL A 282 -21.76 -13.83 9.51
C VAL A 282 -20.71 -13.57 8.42
N ALA A 283 -20.61 -12.34 7.92
CA ALA A 283 -19.57 -11.98 6.95
C ALA A 283 -18.16 -12.20 7.50
N GLY A 284 -17.92 -11.79 8.75
CA GLY A 284 -16.65 -12.03 9.45
C GLY A 284 -16.35 -13.51 9.58
N VAL A 285 -17.31 -14.32 10.05
CA VAL A 285 -17.14 -15.78 10.19
C VAL A 285 -16.86 -16.45 8.85
N LEU A 286 -17.62 -16.13 7.81
CA LEU A 286 -17.43 -16.71 6.47
C LEU A 286 -16.06 -16.33 5.88
N GLY A 287 -15.68 -15.05 5.97
CA GLY A 287 -14.37 -14.59 5.51
C GLY A 287 -13.23 -15.29 6.27
N SER A 288 -13.30 -15.31 7.61
CA SER A 288 -12.31 -15.99 8.44
C SER A 288 -12.24 -17.50 8.18
N ALA A 289 -13.37 -18.16 7.92
CA ALA A 289 -13.38 -19.59 7.59
C ALA A 289 -12.62 -19.88 6.28
N VAL A 290 -12.80 -19.06 5.24
CA VAL A 290 -12.05 -19.17 3.98
C VAL A 290 -10.56 -18.89 4.19
N THR A 291 -10.22 -17.87 4.98
CA THR A 291 -8.82 -17.59 5.33
C THR A 291 -8.17 -18.74 6.09
N VAL A 292 -8.86 -19.33 7.07
CA VAL A 292 -8.36 -20.48 7.83
C VAL A 292 -8.21 -21.70 6.94
N LEU A 293 -9.14 -21.96 6.01
CA LEU A 293 -9.03 -23.03 5.03
C LEU A 293 -7.76 -22.86 4.19
N TRP A 294 -7.54 -21.67 3.65
CA TRP A 294 -6.34 -21.36 2.87
C TRP A 294 -5.05 -21.50 3.68
N LEU A 295 -4.99 -20.95 4.90
CA LEU A 295 -3.83 -21.10 5.77
C LEU A 295 -3.58 -22.57 6.17
N SER A 296 -4.64 -23.37 6.31
CA SER A 296 -4.50 -24.79 6.63
C SER A 296 -3.98 -25.61 5.46
N GLU A 297 -4.34 -25.23 4.23
CA GLU A 297 -3.80 -25.81 3.00
C GLU A 297 -2.32 -25.43 2.83
N LYS A 298 -1.96 -24.21 3.20
CA LYS A 298 -0.60 -23.67 3.10
C LYS A 298 0.21 -23.74 4.39
N ARG A 299 -0.10 -24.73 5.23
CA ARG A 299 0.45 -24.84 6.58
C ARG A 299 1.98 -24.95 6.59
N GLU A 300 2.56 -25.78 5.72
CA GLU A 300 4.02 -25.98 5.65
C GLU A 300 4.73 -24.67 5.30
N THR A 301 4.25 -23.99 4.26
CA THR A 301 4.73 -22.65 3.88
C THR A 301 4.59 -21.66 5.03
N VAL A 302 3.44 -21.61 5.72
CA VAL A 302 3.22 -20.73 6.88
C VAL A 302 4.21 -21.03 8.02
N GLU A 303 4.45 -22.31 8.33
CA GLU A 303 5.39 -22.73 9.38
C GLU A 303 6.82 -22.31 9.00
N ALA A 304 7.23 -22.51 7.75
CA ALA A 304 8.53 -22.04 7.24
C ALA A 304 8.67 -20.52 7.33
N PHE A 305 7.65 -19.76 6.91
CA PHE A 305 7.64 -18.29 7.03
C PHE A 305 7.76 -17.81 8.48
N LEU A 306 7.04 -18.43 9.40
CA LEU A 306 7.06 -18.06 10.83
C LEU A 306 8.36 -18.49 11.53
N GLY A 307 9.04 -19.51 11.01
CA GLY A 307 10.35 -19.99 11.48
C GLY A 307 11.54 -19.13 11.03
N THR A 308 11.32 -18.12 10.19
CA THR A 308 12.39 -17.24 9.71
C THR A 308 12.98 -16.35 10.79
N ALA A 309 14.28 -16.08 10.72
CA ALA A 309 14.97 -15.12 11.58
C ALA A 309 14.47 -13.68 11.35
N TYR A 310 14.02 -13.37 10.13
CA TYR A 310 13.38 -12.09 9.80
C TYR A 310 12.26 -12.25 8.76
N PRO A 311 11.05 -11.68 8.99
CA PRO A 311 10.67 -10.82 10.12
C PRO A 311 10.29 -11.59 11.41
N GLY A 312 10.15 -12.92 11.37
CA GLY A 312 10.08 -13.82 12.52
C GLY A 312 9.20 -13.36 13.72
N GLU A 313 9.73 -13.54 14.93
CA GLU A 313 9.11 -13.17 16.20
C GLU A 313 9.20 -11.67 16.57
N ARG A 314 9.44 -10.78 15.60
CA ARG A 314 9.70 -9.36 15.89
C ARG A 314 8.53 -8.70 16.64
N LEU A 315 8.81 -8.24 17.87
CA LEU A 315 7.90 -7.45 18.71
C LEU A 315 8.46 -6.05 18.97
N PHE A 316 7.59 -5.05 18.96
CA PHE A 316 7.91 -3.66 19.25
C PHE A 316 7.36 -3.24 20.62
N PRO A 317 8.22 -2.82 21.56
CA PRO A 317 7.76 -2.32 22.84
C PRO A 317 7.10 -0.95 22.70
N THR A 318 6.20 -0.68 23.64
CA THR A 318 5.48 0.59 23.78
C THR A 318 6.43 1.76 24.10
N GLY A 319 6.10 2.95 23.61
CA GLY A 319 6.77 4.20 23.99
C GLY A 319 8.17 4.41 23.41
N ARG A 320 8.49 3.79 22.27
CA ARG A 320 9.80 3.91 21.61
C ARG A 320 9.91 5.08 20.62
N GLY A 321 8.83 5.78 20.33
CA GLY A 321 8.83 6.94 19.44
C GLY A 321 9.53 8.14 20.06
N ASP A 322 10.34 8.85 19.29
CA ASP A 322 11.05 10.05 19.69
C ASP A 322 10.49 11.31 19.00
N LEU A 323 11.14 12.47 19.20
CA LEU A 323 10.73 13.73 18.56
C LEU A 323 10.93 13.71 17.03
N VAL A 324 11.84 12.88 16.52
CA VAL A 324 12.04 12.70 15.07
C VAL A 324 10.85 11.97 14.48
N GLU A 325 10.35 10.92 15.15
CA GLU A 325 9.14 10.20 14.73
C GLU A 325 7.90 11.10 14.75
N VAL A 326 7.78 12.01 15.73
CA VAL A 326 6.73 13.06 15.72
C VAL A 326 6.87 13.95 14.49
N ALA A 327 8.07 14.45 14.22
CA ALA A 327 8.34 15.31 13.08
C ALA A 327 8.03 14.60 11.76
N ALA A 328 8.54 13.37 11.57
CA ALA A 328 8.29 12.52 10.41
C ALA A 328 6.78 12.29 10.21
N THR A 329 6.06 11.92 11.27
CA THR A 329 4.60 11.71 11.23
C THR A 329 3.88 12.99 10.80
N LEU A 330 4.24 14.16 11.32
CA LEU A 330 3.56 15.43 11.04
C LEU A 330 4.12 16.18 9.81
N SER A 331 5.07 15.61 9.08
CA SER A 331 5.81 16.29 8.00
C SER A 331 5.08 16.42 6.65
N SER A 332 3.76 16.24 6.61
CA SER A 332 2.98 16.25 5.35
C SER A 332 3.19 17.46 4.43
N SER A 333 3.57 18.63 4.96
CA SER A 333 3.86 19.82 4.13
C SER A 333 5.19 19.73 3.37
N PHE A 334 6.06 18.77 3.72
CA PHE A 334 7.36 18.52 3.09
C PHE A 334 7.28 17.40 2.05
N ALA A 335 6.07 16.98 1.64
CA ALA A 335 5.87 15.86 0.73
C ALA A 335 6.67 15.97 -0.60
N LEU A 336 6.91 17.20 -1.08
CA LEU A 336 7.73 17.45 -2.28
C LEU A 336 9.22 17.14 -2.08
N ALA A 337 9.73 17.19 -0.85
CA ALA A 337 11.10 16.76 -0.51
C ALA A 337 11.24 15.27 -0.27
N LEU A 338 10.15 14.48 -0.28
CA LEU A 338 10.26 13.04 -0.12
C LEU A 338 11.13 12.42 -1.23
N LYS A 339 11.12 13.01 -2.43
CA LYS A 339 11.94 12.57 -3.57
C LYS A 339 13.46 12.61 -3.33
N SER A 340 13.93 13.37 -2.34
CA SER A 340 15.36 13.52 -2.04
C SER A 340 15.84 12.70 -0.83
N GLY A 341 14.95 11.99 -0.13
CA GLY A 341 15.25 11.30 1.13
C GLY A 341 15.66 12.25 2.28
N GLY A 342 16.07 11.69 3.43
CA GLY A 342 16.75 12.45 4.48
C GLY A 342 16.22 12.28 5.92
N TRP A 343 16.30 13.34 6.74
CA TRP A 343 16.05 13.28 8.19
C TRP A 343 14.63 12.85 8.60
N LEU A 344 13.64 12.98 7.70
CA LEU A 344 12.25 12.60 7.96
C LEU A 344 11.96 11.10 7.76
N GLY A 345 12.93 10.34 7.26
CA GLY A 345 12.84 8.90 7.02
C GLY A 345 13.91 8.44 6.04
N THR A 346 14.31 7.17 6.15
CA THR A 346 15.43 6.61 5.38
C THR A 346 15.26 6.76 3.87
N ASN A 347 14.01 6.79 3.39
CA ASN A 347 13.67 7.07 2.02
C ASN A 347 12.29 7.76 1.88
N ALA A 348 11.88 8.06 0.65
CA ALA A 348 10.63 8.74 0.33
C ALA A 348 9.39 8.01 0.89
N SER A 349 9.35 6.69 0.75
CA SER A 349 8.26 5.83 1.24
C SER A 349 8.20 5.82 2.76
N GLU A 350 9.34 5.70 3.42
CA GLU A 350 9.44 5.71 4.88
C GLU A 350 9.15 7.07 5.52
N ALA A 351 9.48 8.16 4.82
CA ALA A 351 9.18 9.52 5.27
C ALA A 351 7.74 9.96 4.91
N SER A 352 7.07 9.27 4.00
CA SER A 352 5.71 9.63 3.56
C SER A 352 4.69 9.54 4.70
N THR A 353 3.69 10.43 4.65
CA THR A 353 2.65 10.53 5.68
C THR A 353 1.34 11.09 5.11
N PHE A 354 0.30 11.14 5.94
CA PHE A 354 -0.99 11.72 5.60
C PHE A 354 -1.09 13.18 6.02
N PHE A 355 -1.98 13.90 5.35
CA PHE A 355 -2.45 15.17 5.90
C PHE A 355 -3.54 14.92 6.95
N PHE A 356 -3.15 14.89 8.24
CA PHE A 356 -3.99 14.49 9.37
C PHE A 356 -5.03 15.53 9.83
N VAL A 357 -5.84 16.07 8.91
CA VAL A 357 -6.89 17.06 9.20
C VAL A 357 -7.77 16.68 10.38
N GLY A 358 -8.24 15.43 10.43
CA GLY A 358 -9.12 14.93 11.48
C GLY A 358 -8.46 14.90 12.86
N ILE A 359 -7.16 14.60 12.91
CA ILE A 359 -6.39 14.60 14.17
C ILE A 359 -6.28 16.02 14.73
N PHE A 360 -5.96 17.00 13.90
CA PHE A 360 -5.95 18.41 14.31
C PHE A 360 -7.35 18.95 14.67
N LEU A 361 -8.42 18.25 14.29
CA LEU A 361 -9.79 18.54 14.66
C LEU A 361 -10.28 17.78 15.92
N LEU A 362 -9.46 16.94 16.56
CA LEU A 362 -9.82 16.28 17.83
C LEU A 362 -10.28 17.26 18.92
N PRO A 363 -9.68 18.47 19.09
CA PRO A 363 -10.22 19.45 20.03
C PRO A 363 -11.65 19.91 19.69
N VAL A 364 -12.07 19.88 18.41
CA VAL A 364 -13.46 20.14 18.00
C VAL A 364 -14.39 19.01 18.45
N VAL A 365 -13.91 17.76 18.42
CA VAL A 365 -14.65 16.61 18.96
C VAL A 365 -14.90 16.79 20.46
N VAL A 366 -13.88 17.17 21.22
CA VAL A 366 -13.99 17.48 22.66
C VAL A 366 -14.95 18.64 22.90
N TRP A 367 -14.84 19.72 22.11
CA TRP A 367 -15.76 20.86 22.18
C TRP A 367 -17.22 20.45 21.93
N LEU A 368 -17.48 19.63 20.90
CA LEU A 368 -18.81 19.10 20.62
C LEU A 368 -19.30 18.23 21.77
N LEU A 369 -18.43 17.39 22.35
CA LEU A 369 -18.77 16.50 23.46
C LEU A 369 -19.21 17.32 24.66
N VAL A 370 -18.42 18.31 25.09
CA VAL A 370 -18.74 19.24 26.19
C VAL A 370 -20.07 19.94 25.96
N ARG A 371 -20.34 20.44 24.75
CA ARG A 371 -21.58 21.15 24.42
C ARG A 371 -22.80 20.24 24.35
N SER A 372 -22.61 18.97 23.98
CA SER A 372 -23.70 17.99 23.79
C SER A 372 -23.96 17.12 25.02
N ARG A 373 -23.18 17.26 26.11
CA ARG A 373 -23.38 16.49 27.36
C ARG A 373 -24.78 16.66 27.94
N ARG A 374 -25.43 17.81 27.71
CA ARG A 374 -26.78 18.10 28.21
C ARG A 374 -27.89 17.45 27.40
N THR A 375 -27.65 17.11 26.14
CA THR A 375 -28.68 16.53 25.24
C THR A 375 -28.51 15.03 25.02
N MET A 376 -27.40 14.43 25.48
CA MET A 376 -27.03 13.01 25.34
C MET A 376 -26.98 12.47 23.89
N ALA A 377 -27.21 13.33 22.90
CA ALA A 377 -27.17 13.04 21.48
C ALA A 377 -25.80 13.42 20.91
N PHE A 378 -24.80 12.57 21.15
CA PHE A 378 -23.44 12.69 20.63
C PHE A 378 -23.11 11.48 19.75
N PRO A 379 -22.44 11.64 18.59
CA PRO A 379 -22.05 10.52 17.73
C PRO A 379 -20.92 9.72 18.38
N TRP A 380 -21.25 8.62 19.04
CA TRP A 380 -20.29 7.74 19.70
C TRP A 380 -19.34 7.05 18.71
N MET A 381 -19.75 6.84 17.45
CA MET A 381 -18.84 6.42 16.39
C MET A 381 -17.65 7.39 16.22
N LEU A 382 -17.86 8.70 16.38
CA LEU A 382 -16.80 9.71 16.36
C LEU A 382 -15.87 9.58 17.57
N VAL A 383 -16.41 9.26 18.75
CA VAL A 383 -15.61 9.00 19.96
C VAL A 383 -14.72 7.78 19.73
N GLY A 384 -15.29 6.69 19.21
CA GLY A 384 -14.55 5.45 18.92
C GLY A 384 -13.37 5.68 17.98
N ALA A 385 -13.60 6.35 16.85
CA ALA A 385 -12.54 6.71 15.91
C ALA A 385 -11.51 7.69 16.50
N SER A 386 -11.93 8.57 17.41
CA SER A 386 -11.00 9.47 18.12
C SER A 386 -10.16 8.71 19.15
N ALA A 387 -10.76 7.74 19.83
CA ALA A 387 -10.10 6.90 20.83
C ALA A 387 -9.03 6.02 20.20
N SER A 388 -9.25 5.47 19.00
CA SER A 388 -8.21 4.72 18.28
C SER A 388 -6.97 5.58 18.00
N THR A 389 -7.14 6.85 17.66
CA THR A 389 -6.01 7.78 17.50
C THR A 389 -5.23 7.93 18.81
N VAL A 390 -5.93 8.05 19.94
CA VAL A 390 -5.28 8.14 21.26
C VAL A 390 -4.54 6.85 21.61
N VAL A 391 -5.11 5.68 21.35
CA VAL A 391 -4.47 4.38 21.60
C VAL A 391 -3.21 4.21 20.74
N ILE A 392 -3.28 4.55 19.45
CA ILE A 392 -2.11 4.48 18.56
C ILE A 392 -1.01 5.45 19.02
N LEU A 393 -1.34 6.70 19.34
CA LEU A 393 -0.36 7.66 19.84
C LEU A 393 0.21 7.23 21.21
N ALA A 394 -0.60 6.63 22.07
CA ALA A 394 -0.12 6.05 23.33
C ALA A 394 0.85 4.89 23.08
N PHE A 395 0.63 4.08 22.03
CA PHE A 395 1.53 2.96 21.73
C PHE A 395 2.90 3.48 21.29
N ILE A 396 2.89 4.53 20.46
CA ILE A 396 4.12 5.13 19.95
C ILE A 396 4.90 5.84 21.09
N PHE A 397 4.22 6.59 21.97
CA PHE A 397 4.89 7.54 22.88
C PHE A 397 4.78 7.25 24.38
N ILE A 398 3.92 6.34 24.83
CA ILE A 398 3.72 6.04 26.25
C ILE A 398 4.20 4.62 26.54
N PRO A 399 5.30 4.43 27.30
CA PRO A 399 5.82 3.10 27.65
C PRO A 399 5.03 2.45 28.79
N GLY A 400 5.24 1.14 28.99
CA GLY A 400 4.86 0.43 30.22
C GLY A 400 3.51 -0.29 30.19
N TRP A 401 2.95 -0.53 29.00
CA TRP A 401 1.67 -1.27 28.84
C TRP A 401 1.75 -2.37 27.78
N ASP A 402 2.94 -2.95 27.59
CA ASP A 402 3.25 -3.93 26.55
C ASP A 402 2.30 -5.14 26.54
N ALA A 403 1.85 -5.62 27.70
CA ALA A 403 0.89 -6.72 27.79
C ALA A 403 -0.46 -6.40 27.12
N VAL A 404 -0.95 -5.15 27.25
CA VAL A 404 -2.18 -4.71 26.58
C VAL A 404 -1.91 -4.41 25.11
N ALA A 405 -0.74 -3.90 24.75
CA ALA A 405 -0.35 -3.71 23.36
C ALA A 405 -0.26 -5.05 22.59
N HIS A 406 0.26 -6.10 23.25
CA HIS A 406 0.32 -7.46 22.74
C HIS A 406 -1.07 -8.04 22.49
N LEU A 407 -2.01 -7.86 23.43
CA LEU A 407 -3.41 -8.29 23.26
C LEU A 407 -4.07 -7.62 22.04
N LEU A 408 -3.69 -6.37 21.76
CA LEU A 408 -4.18 -5.61 20.60
C LEU A 408 -3.37 -5.87 19.32
N PHE A 409 -2.36 -6.73 19.37
CA PHE A 409 -1.39 -6.99 18.30
C PHE A 409 -0.63 -5.74 17.81
N LEU A 410 -0.59 -4.67 18.61
CA LEU A 410 0.07 -3.42 18.23
C LEU A 410 1.59 -3.58 18.19
N ASP A 411 2.15 -4.42 19.06
CA ASP A 411 3.57 -4.77 19.09
C ASP A 411 4.04 -5.57 17.87
N ARG A 412 3.12 -6.12 17.06
CA ARG A 412 3.41 -6.70 15.73
C ARG A 412 3.59 -5.64 14.64
N THR A 413 3.44 -4.35 14.97
CA THR A 413 3.46 -3.25 14.01
C THR A 413 4.56 -2.24 14.35
N MET A 414 5.38 -1.91 13.34
CA MET A 414 6.37 -0.83 13.47
C MET A 414 5.71 0.55 13.64
N PRO A 415 6.28 1.48 14.44
CA PRO A 415 5.70 2.80 14.67
C PRO A 415 5.35 3.60 13.39
N ASN A 416 6.24 3.61 12.40
CA ASN A 416 6.04 4.25 11.09
C ASN A 416 4.85 3.64 10.31
N ARG A 417 4.55 2.34 10.48
CA ARG A 417 3.42 1.66 9.81
C ARG A 417 2.07 2.03 10.43
N LEU A 418 2.03 2.42 11.71
CA LEU A 418 0.81 2.88 12.38
C LEU A 418 0.22 4.18 11.80
N ARG A 419 1.00 4.92 11.00
CA ARG A 419 0.55 6.13 10.28
C ARG A 419 -0.67 5.84 9.40
N ILE A 420 -0.81 4.63 8.86
CA ILE A 420 -1.99 4.21 8.08
C ILE A 420 -3.28 4.23 8.91
N GLY A 421 -3.22 3.75 10.16
CA GLY A 421 -4.33 3.77 11.10
C GLY A 421 -4.71 5.20 11.51
N LEU A 422 -3.70 6.05 11.76
CA LEU A 422 -3.90 7.48 12.02
C LEU A 422 -4.55 8.19 10.82
N GLY A 423 -4.14 7.84 9.60
CA GLY A 423 -4.65 8.44 8.36
C GLY A 423 -6.11 8.05 8.12
N PHE A 424 -6.41 6.77 8.27
CA PHE A 424 -7.76 6.24 8.18
C PHE A 424 -8.70 6.85 9.25
N ALA A 425 -8.26 6.89 10.52
CA ALA A 425 -9.02 7.52 11.60
C ALA A 425 -9.26 9.01 11.34
N SER A 426 -8.24 9.73 10.86
CA SER A 426 -8.33 11.15 10.47
C SER A 426 -9.44 11.39 9.44
N LEU A 427 -9.55 10.54 8.41
CA LEU A 427 -10.62 10.66 7.41
C LEU A 427 -12.00 10.38 8.01
N VAL A 428 -12.13 9.29 8.78
CA VAL A 428 -13.39 8.90 9.45
C VAL A 428 -13.89 10.03 10.36
N ILE A 429 -13.00 10.60 11.18
CA ILE A 429 -13.28 11.76 12.05
C ILE A 429 -13.75 12.95 11.22
N THR A 430 -13.03 13.29 10.14
CA THR A 430 -13.34 14.44 9.29
C THR A 430 -14.73 14.32 8.64
N VAL A 431 -15.05 13.16 8.08
CA VAL A 431 -16.36 12.89 7.45
C VAL A 431 -17.50 13.04 8.47
N ILE A 432 -17.34 12.47 9.67
CA ILE A 432 -18.38 12.56 10.70
C ILE A 432 -18.50 14.01 11.22
N LEU A 433 -17.39 14.73 11.42
CA LEU A 433 -17.42 16.14 11.82
C LEU A 433 -18.12 17.03 10.78
N ILE A 434 -17.95 16.78 9.48
CA ILE A 434 -18.66 17.53 8.42
C ILE A 434 -20.19 17.39 8.56
N ARG A 435 -20.68 16.23 9.02
CA ARG A 435 -22.11 16.00 9.29
C ARG A 435 -22.58 16.77 10.53
N GLU A 436 -21.79 16.74 11.59
CA GLU A 436 -22.18 17.28 12.91
C GLU A 436 -22.05 18.80 13.01
N LEU A 437 -21.14 19.40 12.26
CA LEU A 437 -20.91 20.84 12.26
C LEU A 437 -21.88 21.57 11.33
N SER A 438 -22.51 22.61 11.86
CA SER A 438 -23.42 23.49 11.12
C SER A 438 -23.08 24.96 11.38
N ARG A 439 -23.78 25.88 10.70
CA ARG A 439 -23.58 27.32 10.92
C ARG A 439 -23.85 27.73 12.37
N ASP A 440 -24.78 27.04 13.02
CA ASP A 440 -25.24 27.30 14.39
C ASP A 440 -24.50 26.43 15.42
N ARG A 441 -23.96 25.28 14.97
CA ARG A 441 -23.19 24.34 15.80
C ARG A 441 -21.76 24.22 15.29
N ARG A 442 -20.93 25.22 15.61
CA ARG A 442 -19.50 25.26 15.29
C ARG A 442 -18.68 26.06 16.32
N PRO A 443 -17.40 25.72 16.53
CA PRO A 443 -16.51 26.48 17.42
C PRO A 443 -16.28 27.91 16.93
N GLY A 444 -15.92 28.83 17.83
CA GLY A 444 -15.63 30.24 17.50
C GLY A 444 -14.42 30.41 16.55
N ARG A 445 -14.27 31.61 15.97
CA ARG A 445 -13.17 31.92 15.03
C ARG A 445 -11.79 31.79 15.68
N VAL A 446 -11.65 32.23 16.92
CA VAL A 446 -10.38 32.15 17.68
C VAL A 446 -10.00 30.69 17.89
N PHE A 447 -10.93 29.84 18.37
CA PHE A 447 -10.67 28.41 18.57
C PHE A 447 -10.22 27.73 17.27
N ALA A 448 -10.93 27.95 16.16
CA ALA A 448 -10.53 27.41 14.86
C ALA A 448 -9.16 27.96 14.40
N GLY A 449 -8.86 29.23 14.67
CA GLY A 449 -7.58 29.86 14.39
C GLY A 449 -6.42 29.25 15.19
N VAL A 450 -6.64 28.91 16.46
CA VAL A 450 -5.66 28.23 17.31
C VAL A 450 -5.30 26.85 16.75
N LEU A 451 -6.27 26.08 16.26
CA LEU A 451 -5.99 24.77 15.66
C LEU A 451 -5.18 24.88 14.37
N ALA A 452 -5.53 25.84 13.51
CA ALA A 452 -4.77 26.12 12.29
C ALA A 452 -3.36 26.62 12.61
N PHE A 453 -3.22 27.49 13.62
CA PHE A 453 -1.92 27.97 14.08
C PHE A 453 -1.07 26.85 14.70
N ALA A 454 -1.67 25.95 15.49
CA ALA A 454 -0.96 24.80 16.06
C ALA A 454 -0.36 23.91 14.96
N PHE A 455 -1.13 23.67 13.88
CA PHE A 455 -0.59 23.01 12.70
C PHE A 455 0.57 23.80 12.08
N LEU A 456 0.40 25.10 11.79
CA LEU A 456 1.47 25.93 11.21
C LEU A 456 2.73 25.96 12.09
N ALA A 457 2.58 26.08 13.41
CA ALA A 457 3.68 26.06 14.36
C ALA A 457 4.43 24.72 14.32
N SER A 458 3.72 23.59 14.20
CA SER A 458 4.38 22.29 14.02
C SER A 458 5.20 22.23 12.73
N GLN A 459 4.68 22.75 11.61
CA GLN A 459 5.41 22.75 10.35
C GLN A 459 6.62 23.70 10.39
N GLY A 460 6.48 24.84 11.06
CA GLY A 460 7.58 25.77 11.31
C GLY A 460 8.69 25.15 12.16
N ALA A 461 8.33 24.40 13.21
CA ALA A 461 9.29 23.68 14.04
C ALA A 461 10.05 22.61 13.24
N ILE A 462 9.35 21.83 12.39
CA ILE A 462 9.97 20.85 11.51
C ILE A 462 10.90 21.54 10.49
N ALA A 463 10.50 22.67 9.91
CA ALA A 463 11.35 23.42 8.99
C ALA A 463 12.63 23.93 9.68
N ILE A 464 12.53 24.41 10.92
CA ILE A 464 13.70 24.83 11.71
C ILE A 464 14.61 23.64 11.98
N ALA A 465 14.05 22.50 12.42
CA ALA A 465 14.81 21.28 12.66
C ALA A 465 15.56 20.85 11.39
N LEU A 466 14.86 20.76 10.24
CA LEU A 466 15.47 20.42 8.95
C LEU A 466 16.59 21.36 8.54
N ARG A 467 16.43 22.68 8.72
CA ARG A 467 17.51 23.63 8.40
C ARG A 467 18.76 23.41 9.24
N VAL A 468 18.60 22.95 10.48
CA VAL A 468 19.71 22.72 11.40
C VAL A 468 20.35 21.36 11.17
N THR A 469 19.55 20.30 10.97
CA THR A 469 20.04 18.91 10.95
C THR A 469 20.29 18.38 9.54
N ALA A 470 19.57 18.88 8.54
CA ALA A 470 19.61 18.40 7.16
C ALA A 470 19.28 19.53 6.17
N PRO A 471 20.12 20.58 6.07
CA PRO A 471 19.82 21.76 5.26
C PRO A 471 19.54 21.44 3.80
N GLY A 472 20.20 20.43 3.21
CA GLY A 472 19.95 19.99 1.83
C GLY A 472 18.54 19.40 1.60
N ALA A 473 17.86 18.93 2.66
CA ALA A 473 16.52 18.35 2.54
C ALA A 473 15.41 19.42 2.43
N ILE A 474 15.69 20.68 2.76
CA ILE A 474 14.67 21.74 2.70
C ILE A 474 14.53 22.37 1.32
N ASP A 475 15.60 22.36 0.51
CA ASP A 475 15.62 23.00 -0.81
C ASP A 475 14.64 22.34 -1.79
N PRO A 476 14.55 20.99 -1.87
CA PRO A 476 13.50 20.31 -2.65
C PRO A 476 12.09 20.62 -2.14
N ALA A 477 11.95 20.92 -0.85
CA ALA A 477 10.71 21.34 -0.21
C ALA A 477 10.47 22.86 -0.24
N ARG A 478 11.04 23.64 -1.18
CA ARG A 478 10.92 25.13 -1.18
C ARG A 478 9.50 25.71 -1.07
N TYR A 479 8.47 24.94 -1.41
CA TYR A 479 7.05 25.32 -1.29
C TYR A 479 6.32 24.74 -0.07
N TRP A 480 7.04 24.19 0.91
CA TRP A 480 6.45 23.58 2.11
C TRP A 480 5.54 24.55 2.86
N TRP A 481 5.91 25.83 2.93
CA TRP A 481 5.14 26.85 3.64
C TRP A 481 3.78 27.10 2.97
N LEU A 482 3.69 27.00 1.64
CA LEU A 482 2.43 27.14 0.92
C LEU A 482 1.52 25.94 1.21
N LEU A 483 2.06 24.72 1.15
CA LEU A 483 1.34 23.52 1.52
C LEU A 483 0.88 23.56 2.98
N ALA A 484 1.70 24.11 3.88
CA ALA A 484 1.36 24.31 5.28
C ALA A 484 0.21 25.31 5.44
N LEU A 485 0.21 26.42 4.70
CA LEU A 485 -0.86 27.43 4.73
C LEU A 485 -2.19 26.88 4.19
N VAL A 486 -2.17 26.16 3.07
CA VAL A 486 -3.39 25.56 2.50
C VAL A 486 -3.95 24.49 3.43
N SER A 487 -3.07 23.69 4.03
CA SER A 487 -3.41 22.70 5.06
C SER A 487 -4.05 23.35 6.29
N ALA A 488 -3.43 24.39 6.84
CA ALA A 488 -4.00 25.16 7.95
C ALA A 488 -5.36 25.78 7.60
N ALA A 489 -5.51 26.26 6.36
CA ALA A 489 -6.79 26.77 5.86
C ALA A 489 -7.85 25.66 5.81
N ALA A 490 -7.51 24.44 5.38
CA ALA A 490 -8.42 23.30 5.40
C ALA A 490 -8.95 23.02 6.82
N ILE A 491 -8.05 22.95 7.81
CA ILE A 491 -8.40 22.76 9.24
C ILE A 491 -9.33 23.87 9.72
N TYR A 492 -8.97 25.14 9.47
CA TYR A 492 -9.78 26.29 9.86
C TYR A 492 -11.18 26.25 9.23
N LEU A 493 -11.26 26.01 7.92
CA LEU A 493 -12.51 26.02 7.16
C LEU A 493 -13.44 24.89 7.60
N LEU A 494 -12.90 23.70 7.84
CA LEU A 494 -13.67 22.55 8.35
C LEU A 494 -14.20 22.81 9.76
N ALA A 495 -13.35 23.29 10.68
CA ALA A 495 -13.79 23.71 12.02
C ALA A 495 -14.89 24.78 11.97
N ARG A 496 -14.90 25.62 10.93
CA ARG A 496 -15.91 26.68 10.72
C ARG A 496 -17.12 26.24 9.91
N SER A 497 -17.33 24.94 9.69
CA SER A 497 -18.42 24.32 8.92
C SER A 497 -18.45 24.74 7.43
N ARG A 498 -17.31 25.19 6.89
CA ARG A 498 -17.14 25.55 5.46
C ARG A 498 -16.61 24.34 4.68
N ALA A 499 -17.35 23.22 4.77
CA ALA A 499 -16.87 21.92 4.33
C ALA A 499 -16.40 21.88 2.87
N VAL A 500 -17.12 22.52 1.94
CA VAL A 500 -16.73 22.57 0.51
C VAL A 500 -15.35 23.18 0.32
N LEU A 501 -15.09 24.34 0.94
CA LEU A 501 -13.79 25.02 0.80
C LEU A 501 -12.68 24.26 1.53
N GLY A 502 -12.99 23.68 2.71
CA GLY A 502 -12.01 22.91 3.47
C GLY A 502 -11.61 21.60 2.77
N VAL A 503 -12.57 20.88 2.19
CA VAL A 503 -12.30 19.69 1.38
C VAL A 503 -11.60 20.04 0.07
N ALA A 504 -11.96 21.17 -0.57
CA ALA A 504 -11.23 21.64 -1.75
C ALA A 504 -9.76 21.95 -1.45
N ALA A 505 -9.47 22.58 -0.31
CA ALA A 505 -8.10 22.80 0.15
C ALA A 505 -7.37 21.47 0.46
N PHE A 506 -8.04 20.52 1.12
CA PHE A 506 -7.50 19.18 1.37
C PHE A 506 -7.16 18.43 0.07
N LEU A 507 -8.08 18.42 -0.89
CA LEU A 507 -7.87 17.83 -2.21
C LEU A 507 -6.71 18.50 -2.96
N LEU A 508 -6.65 19.83 -2.91
CA LEU A 508 -5.56 20.59 -3.55
C LEU A 508 -4.19 20.21 -2.97
N VAL A 509 -4.08 20.06 -1.65
CA VAL A 509 -2.85 19.59 -0.99
C VAL A 509 -2.50 18.18 -1.48
N GLY A 510 -3.45 17.25 -1.52
CA GLY A 510 -3.20 15.89 -2.02
C GLY A 510 -2.71 15.87 -3.48
N VAL A 511 -3.36 16.64 -4.36
CA VAL A 511 -2.96 16.76 -5.78
C VAL A 511 -1.53 17.31 -5.90
N ILE A 512 -1.22 18.43 -5.25
CA ILE A 512 0.10 19.06 -5.36
C ILE A 512 1.19 18.14 -4.81
N SER A 513 0.92 17.48 -3.69
CA SER A 513 1.92 16.66 -3.00
C SER A 513 2.23 15.35 -3.72
N SER A 514 1.30 14.81 -4.53
CA SER A 514 1.42 13.41 -4.97
C SER A 514 1.17 13.15 -6.45
N ALA A 515 0.66 14.11 -7.24
CA ALA A 515 0.36 13.91 -8.66
C ALA A 515 1.58 13.58 -9.54
N THR A 516 2.80 13.74 -9.03
CA THR A 516 4.05 13.42 -9.74
C THR A 516 4.85 12.29 -9.10
N VAL A 517 4.25 11.55 -8.16
CA VAL A 517 4.92 10.42 -7.50
C VAL A 517 4.94 9.23 -8.45
N ASN A 518 3.77 8.76 -8.87
CA ASN A 518 3.69 7.66 -9.82
C ASN A 518 3.77 8.21 -11.26
N PRO A 519 4.60 7.63 -12.14
CA PRO A 519 4.57 7.96 -13.56
C PRO A 519 3.22 7.54 -14.19
N LEU A 520 3.01 7.93 -15.44
CA LEU A 520 2.07 7.27 -16.33
C LEU A 520 2.88 6.54 -17.38
N TYR A 521 2.73 5.22 -17.41
CA TYR A 521 3.47 4.30 -18.26
C TYR A 521 2.49 3.45 -19.07
N ARG A 522 2.86 3.09 -20.30
CA ARG A 522 2.10 2.17 -21.14
C ARG A 522 2.75 0.80 -21.10
N GLY A 523 2.00 -0.23 -20.74
CA GLY A 523 2.51 -1.57 -20.56
C GLY A 523 3.49 -1.67 -19.39
N VAL A 524 4.49 -2.52 -19.50
CA VAL A 524 5.67 -2.54 -18.65
C VAL A 524 6.92 -2.71 -19.49
N LEU A 525 8.06 -2.25 -18.96
CA LEU A 525 9.34 -2.65 -19.53
C LEU A 525 9.56 -4.12 -19.20
N ASP A 526 9.43 -4.98 -20.20
CA ASP A 526 9.55 -6.43 -20.11
C ASP A 526 10.96 -6.86 -20.53
N LEU A 527 11.74 -7.38 -19.58
CA LEU A 527 13.14 -7.74 -19.82
C LEU A 527 13.26 -8.98 -20.72
N ARG A 528 12.20 -9.77 -20.86
CA ARG A 528 12.14 -10.92 -21.77
C ARG A 528 12.27 -10.53 -23.24
N GLU A 529 11.96 -9.28 -23.58
CA GLU A 529 12.07 -8.77 -24.96
C GLU A 529 13.50 -8.34 -25.32
N THR A 530 14.47 -8.49 -24.42
CA THR A 530 15.87 -8.12 -24.67
C THR A 530 16.67 -9.27 -25.30
N ASP A 531 17.69 -8.92 -26.09
CA ASP A 531 18.61 -9.90 -26.71
C ASP A 531 19.34 -10.74 -25.65
N ALA A 532 19.69 -10.12 -24.52
CA ALA A 532 20.32 -10.81 -23.39
C ALA A 532 19.41 -11.89 -22.77
N SER A 533 18.13 -11.59 -22.56
CA SER A 533 17.16 -12.58 -22.06
C SER A 533 16.95 -13.71 -23.06
N ALA A 534 16.85 -13.41 -24.36
CA ALA A 534 16.75 -14.41 -25.40
C ALA A 534 17.97 -15.36 -25.43
N ALA A 535 19.18 -14.83 -25.21
CA ALA A 535 20.39 -15.65 -25.11
C ALA A 535 20.41 -16.53 -23.85
N VAL A 536 19.99 -15.99 -22.70
CA VAL A 536 19.83 -16.76 -21.45
C VAL A 536 18.87 -17.94 -21.67
N GLN A 537 17.69 -17.69 -22.24
CA GLN A 537 16.71 -18.74 -22.54
C GLN A 537 17.25 -19.78 -23.53
N ALA A 538 17.96 -19.34 -24.59
CA ALA A 538 18.53 -20.25 -25.57
C ALA A 538 19.63 -21.15 -24.99
N LEU A 539 20.46 -20.64 -24.07
CA LEU A 539 21.48 -21.41 -23.38
C LEU A 539 20.87 -22.39 -22.38
N ASP A 540 19.84 -21.97 -21.65
CA ASP A 540 19.08 -22.82 -20.74
C ASP A 540 18.43 -24.02 -21.46
N GLU A 541 17.76 -23.77 -22.60
CA GLU A 541 17.20 -24.82 -23.44
C GLU A 541 18.26 -25.78 -24.01
N GLN A 542 19.45 -25.27 -24.35
CA GLN A 542 20.54 -26.09 -24.88
C GLN A 542 21.15 -27.00 -23.81
N ALA A 543 21.15 -26.57 -22.56
CA ALA A 543 21.66 -27.32 -21.42
C ALA A 543 20.63 -28.31 -20.81
N ASP A 544 19.39 -28.33 -21.31
CA ASP A 544 18.26 -29.09 -20.73
C ASP A 544 17.93 -28.62 -19.29
N GLY A 545 17.97 -27.30 -19.08
CA GLY A 545 17.78 -26.63 -17.78
C GLY A 545 19.11 -26.34 -17.09
N ALA A 546 19.61 -25.11 -17.24
CA ALA A 546 20.85 -24.64 -16.62
C ALA A 546 20.58 -23.90 -15.31
N THR A 547 21.58 -23.86 -14.43
CA THR A 547 21.53 -23.09 -13.19
C THR A 547 22.39 -21.85 -13.27
N TRP A 548 21.81 -20.70 -12.89
CA TRP A 548 22.40 -19.38 -13.11
C TRP A 548 22.76 -18.65 -11.82
N VAL A 549 23.82 -17.81 -11.90
CA VAL A 549 24.13 -16.79 -10.89
C VAL A 549 24.22 -15.42 -11.55
N GLY A 550 23.43 -14.46 -11.05
CA GLY A 550 23.50 -13.06 -11.43
C GLY A 550 24.38 -12.26 -10.48
N MET A 551 25.37 -11.54 -10.99
CA MET A 551 26.26 -10.69 -10.21
C MET A 551 26.27 -9.24 -10.69
N GLY A 552 26.33 -8.31 -9.75
CA GLY A 552 26.40 -6.89 -10.03
C GLY A 552 25.20 -6.10 -9.51
N GLY A 553 24.68 -5.22 -10.35
CA GLY A 553 23.53 -4.38 -10.06
C GLY A 553 22.22 -5.15 -9.98
N ARG A 554 21.10 -4.42 -10.16
CA ARG A 554 19.75 -5.02 -10.09
C ARG A 554 19.38 -5.76 -11.36
N LEU A 555 19.92 -5.30 -12.50
CA LEU A 555 19.55 -5.78 -13.81
C LEU A 555 19.84 -7.28 -14.02
N PRO A 556 21.02 -7.83 -13.66
CA PRO A 556 21.28 -9.26 -13.84
C PRO A 556 20.27 -10.16 -13.09
N THR A 557 19.94 -9.80 -11.85
CA THR A 557 18.93 -10.55 -11.06
C THR A 557 17.55 -10.46 -11.70
N ALA A 558 17.13 -9.27 -12.14
CA ALA A 558 15.83 -9.09 -12.77
C ALA A 558 15.73 -9.81 -14.12
N LEU A 559 16.78 -9.78 -14.94
CA LEU A 559 16.85 -10.49 -16.22
C LEU A 559 16.73 -12.00 -16.04
N LEU A 560 17.49 -12.61 -15.13
CA LEU A 560 17.40 -14.04 -14.87
C LEU A 560 16.00 -14.43 -14.38
N LEU A 561 15.41 -13.65 -13.46
CA LEU A 561 14.06 -13.88 -12.96
C LEU A 561 13.01 -13.82 -14.08
N GLU A 562 12.99 -12.74 -14.86
CA GLU A 562 11.99 -12.57 -15.93
C GLU A 562 12.18 -13.58 -17.07
N SER A 563 13.41 -14.02 -17.33
CA SER A 563 13.70 -15.08 -18.31
C SER A 563 13.13 -16.44 -17.90
N GLY A 564 12.77 -16.62 -16.62
CA GLY A 564 12.12 -17.82 -16.12
C GLY A 564 13.06 -18.99 -15.80
N VAL A 565 14.37 -18.81 -15.93
CA VAL A 565 15.42 -19.82 -15.69
C VAL A 565 15.66 -20.08 -14.20
N GLU A 566 16.24 -21.22 -13.85
CA GLU A 566 16.62 -21.52 -12.46
C GLU A 566 17.89 -20.71 -12.08
N ALA A 567 17.83 -19.96 -10.99
CA ALA A 567 18.90 -19.09 -10.54
C ALA A 567 18.97 -18.99 -9.01
N PHE A 568 20.17 -18.71 -8.49
CA PHE A 568 20.37 -18.42 -7.07
C PHE A 568 20.06 -16.96 -6.70
N ASN A 569 19.30 -16.24 -7.54
CA ASN A 569 19.03 -14.81 -7.42
C ASN A 569 17.54 -14.52 -7.23
N GLY A 570 17.24 -13.45 -6.50
CA GLY A 570 15.89 -12.89 -6.45
C GLY A 570 15.36 -12.67 -5.05
N PHE A 571 14.09 -12.26 -4.94
CA PHE A 571 13.49 -12.03 -3.62
C PHE A 571 12.83 -13.30 -3.10
N GLN A 572 13.48 -13.99 -2.16
CA GLN A 572 12.93 -15.22 -1.58
C GLN A 572 11.80 -14.92 -0.57
N GLY A 573 10.80 -15.80 -0.58
CA GLY A 573 9.74 -15.85 0.41
C GLY A 573 10.16 -16.64 1.65
N ALA A 574 9.56 -17.81 1.85
CA ALA A 574 10.12 -18.82 2.74
C ALA A 574 11.42 -19.33 2.10
N PRO A 575 12.55 -19.37 2.83
CA PRO A 575 13.82 -19.86 2.28
C PRO A 575 13.68 -21.31 1.79
N SER A 576 14.17 -21.59 0.58
CA SER A 576 14.22 -22.96 0.05
C SER A 576 15.33 -23.75 0.75
N GLU A 577 14.98 -24.81 1.46
CA GLU A 577 15.96 -25.72 2.06
C GLU A 577 16.82 -26.40 0.99
N SER A 578 16.24 -26.69 -0.19
CA SER A 578 16.97 -27.26 -1.32
C SER A 578 18.08 -26.32 -1.78
N MET A 579 17.76 -25.04 -2.02
CA MET A 579 18.75 -24.05 -2.44
C MET A 579 19.83 -23.84 -1.39
N TRP A 580 19.45 -23.58 -0.14
CA TRP A 580 20.41 -23.30 0.92
C TRP A 580 21.21 -24.52 1.36
N GLY A 581 20.70 -25.74 1.14
CA GLY A 581 21.45 -26.98 1.31
C GLY A 581 22.61 -27.15 0.32
N LEU A 582 22.51 -26.53 -0.88
CA LEU A 582 23.61 -26.47 -1.85
C LEU A 582 24.62 -25.37 -1.48
N VAL A 583 24.13 -24.18 -1.10
CA VAL A 583 25.00 -23.01 -0.84
C VAL A 583 25.70 -23.07 0.52
N ASP A 584 25.03 -23.54 1.57
CA ASP A 584 25.53 -23.66 2.94
C ASP A 584 25.21 -25.06 3.51
N PRO A 585 25.87 -26.13 3.00
CA PRO A 585 25.57 -27.51 3.38
C PRO A 585 25.83 -27.80 4.87
N THR A 586 26.62 -26.95 5.55
CA THR A 586 26.91 -27.08 6.98
C THR A 586 25.94 -26.32 7.89
N GLY A 587 25.07 -25.47 7.32
CA GLY A 587 24.18 -24.58 8.07
C GLY A 587 24.92 -23.50 8.86
N LYS A 588 26.17 -23.18 8.50
CA LYS A 588 27.03 -22.24 9.24
C LYS A 588 26.45 -20.83 9.24
N TYR A 589 25.73 -20.47 8.19
CA TYR A 589 25.17 -19.15 7.93
C TYR A 589 23.64 -19.14 8.00
N GLU A 590 23.00 -20.15 8.61
CA GLU A 590 21.53 -20.26 8.69
C GLU A 590 20.85 -18.98 9.16
N PHE A 591 21.39 -18.34 10.20
CA PHE A 591 20.84 -17.08 10.70
C PHE A 591 20.86 -15.94 9.65
N GLU A 592 21.84 -15.94 8.74
CA GLU A 592 21.98 -14.93 7.71
C GLU A 592 21.00 -15.15 6.56
N TRP A 593 20.82 -16.40 6.10
CA TRP A 593 19.96 -16.69 4.95
C TRP A 593 18.51 -17.06 5.30
N ASN A 594 18.21 -17.48 6.53
CA ASN A 594 16.87 -17.86 6.96
C ASN A 594 15.97 -16.63 7.19
N ARG A 595 15.61 -15.92 6.11
CA ARG A 595 14.82 -14.68 6.15
C ARG A 595 14.16 -14.35 4.83
N LEU A 596 13.11 -13.52 4.89
CA LEU A 596 12.51 -12.90 3.69
C LEU A 596 13.43 -11.79 3.22
N ALA A 597 14.08 -11.97 2.07
CA ALA A 597 15.09 -11.06 1.57
C ALA A 597 15.34 -11.18 0.08
N GLY A 598 15.90 -10.13 -0.52
CA GLY A 598 16.58 -10.23 -1.80
C GLY A 598 17.89 -10.99 -1.66
N VAL A 599 18.11 -12.03 -2.46
CA VAL A 599 19.36 -12.79 -2.59
C VAL A 599 20.12 -12.23 -3.78
N GLY A 600 21.32 -11.72 -3.52
CA GLY A 600 22.26 -11.26 -4.53
C GLY A 600 23.65 -11.85 -4.31
N TRP A 601 24.48 -11.77 -5.35
CA TRP A 601 25.81 -12.35 -5.36
C TRP A 601 26.86 -11.30 -5.70
N THR A 602 28.04 -11.45 -5.10
CA THR A 602 29.21 -10.60 -5.38
C THR A 602 30.46 -11.46 -5.52
N PRO A 603 31.51 -11.00 -6.21
CA PRO A 603 32.75 -11.76 -6.34
C PRO A 603 33.41 -12.02 -4.98
N GLY A 604 33.99 -13.20 -4.80
CA GLY A 604 34.80 -13.54 -3.63
C GLY A 604 35.74 -14.72 -3.89
N THR A 605 36.28 -15.31 -2.83
CA THR A 605 37.27 -16.40 -2.92
C THR A 605 36.83 -17.59 -2.08
N GLY A 606 36.86 -18.78 -2.66
CA GLY A 606 36.45 -20.05 -2.04
C GLY A 606 34.93 -20.19 -1.90
N GLU A 607 34.51 -21.11 -1.02
CA GLU A 607 33.10 -21.41 -0.78
C GLU A 607 32.25 -20.18 -0.40
N PRO A 608 30.95 -20.17 -0.76
CA PRO A 608 30.06 -19.04 -0.50
C PRO A 608 30.10 -18.56 0.96
N GLN A 609 30.36 -17.27 1.13
CA GLN A 609 30.24 -16.58 2.41
C GLN A 609 28.99 -15.71 2.38
N ILE A 610 28.08 -15.96 3.33
CA ILE A 610 26.78 -15.32 3.35
C ILE A 610 26.76 -14.25 4.43
N SER A 611 26.21 -13.10 4.08
CA SER A 611 26.03 -11.97 5.00
C SER A 611 24.71 -11.23 4.75
N ASN A 612 24.29 -10.47 5.77
CA ASN A 612 23.07 -9.68 5.72
C ASN A 612 23.38 -8.18 5.85
N PRO A 613 23.56 -7.43 4.74
CA PRO A 613 23.83 -5.98 4.82
C PRO A 613 22.63 -5.17 5.32
N ALA A 614 21.42 -5.68 5.13
CA ALA A 614 20.18 -5.11 5.64
C ALA A 614 19.19 -6.24 5.97
N PRO A 615 18.23 -6.04 6.89
CA PRO A 615 17.35 -7.12 7.36
C PRO A 615 16.65 -7.93 6.25
N ASP A 616 16.35 -7.30 5.12
CA ASP A 616 15.68 -7.85 3.94
C ASP A 616 16.60 -8.03 2.72
N GLN A 617 17.92 -8.14 2.93
CA GLN A 617 18.93 -8.36 1.88
C GLN A 617 19.94 -9.43 2.30
N ILE A 618 20.22 -10.39 1.43
CA ILE A 618 21.26 -11.41 1.57
C ILE A 618 22.27 -11.19 0.46
N VAL A 619 23.55 -11.20 0.81
CA VAL A 619 24.65 -11.18 -0.15
C VAL A 619 25.54 -12.38 0.10
N ALA A 620 25.72 -13.20 -0.93
CA ALA A 620 26.63 -14.33 -0.94
C ALA A 620 27.84 -14.04 -1.84
N THR A 621 29.02 -14.54 -1.47
CA THR A 621 30.19 -14.47 -2.35
C THR A 621 30.21 -15.60 -3.35
N PHE A 622 30.66 -15.34 -4.57
CA PHE A 622 30.81 -16.32 -5.64
C PHE A 622 32.27 -16.44 -6.08
N ASP A 623 32.78 -17.66 -6.14
CA ASP A 623 34.06 -18.02 -6.76
C ASP A 623 33.77 -19.17 -7.74
N ALA A 624 33.99 -18.95 -9.03
CA ALA A 624 33.70 -19.94 -10.06
C ALA A 624 34.53 -21.23 -9.93
N CYS A 625 35.66 -21.20 -9.22
CA CYS A 625 36.49 -22.37 -8.96
C CYS A 625 36.15 -23.09 -7.63
N SER A 626 35.15 -22.61 -6.88
CA SER A 626 34.67 -23.27 -5.65
C SER A 626 33.96 -24.60 -5.95
N GLU A 627 33.86 -25.49 -4.97
CA GLU A 627 33.12 -26.75 -5.10
C GLU A 627 31.65 -26.48 -5.42
N PHE A 628 31.03 -25.53 -4.70
CA PHE A 628 29.67 -25.06 -4.97
C PHE A 628 29.46 -24.66 -6.44
N ALA A 629 30.30 -23.79 -6.99
CA ALA A 629 30.13 -23.30 -8.35
C ALA A 629 30.32 -24.43 -9.38
N GLN A 630 31.32 -25.28 -9.19
CA GLN A 630 31.65 -26.37 -10.12
C GLN A 630 30.60 -27.48 -10.14
N GLU A 631 29.84 -27.67 -9.05
CA GLU A 631 28.81 -28.71 -8.96
C GLU A 631 27.40 -28.20 -9.27
N HIS A 632 27.13 -26.89 -9.13
CA HIS A 632 25.76 -26.38 -9.08
C HIS A 632 25.50 -25.14 -9.94
N VAL A 633 26.49 -24.60 -10.65
CA VAL A 633 26.31 -23.40 -11.48
C VAL A 633 26.89 -23.62 -12.86
N ASP A 634 26.07 -23.43 -13.89
CA ASP A 634 26.48 -23.57 -15.29
C ASP A 634 26.89 -22.21 -15.87
N PHE A 635 26.11 -21.17 -15.59
CA PHE A 635 26.30 -19.85 -16.18
C PHE A 635 26.23 -18.71 -15.16
N VAL A 636 26.94 -17.64 -15.47
CA VAL A 636 26.98 -16.40 -14.71
C VAL A 636 26.58 -15.24 -15.61
N LEU A 637 25.58 -14.46 -15.19
CA LEU A 637 25.21 -13.20 -15.82
C LEU A 637 25.78 -12.04 -14.99
N VAL A 638 26.61 -11.20 -15.61
CA VAL A 638 27.31 -10.13 -14.89
C VAL A 638 27.25 -8.80 -15.62
N ASP A 639 27.04 -7.71 -14.89
CA ASP A 639 27.16 -6.34 -15.41
C ASP A 639 28.50 -5.67 -15.01
N GLU A 640 28.78 -4.52 -15.61
CA GLU A 640 30.03 -3.75 -15.38
C GLU A 640 30.25 -3.26 -13.94
N SER A 641 29.25 -3.37 -13.04
CA SER A 641 29.39 -2.85 -11.67
C SER A 641 30.31 -3.71 -10.80
N VAL A 642 30.61 -4.93 -11.25
CA VAL A 642 31.53 -5.86 -10.59
C VAL A 642 32.49 -6.47 -11.59
N ASP A 643 33.74 -6.63 -11.17
CA ASP A 643 34.76 -7.30 -11.97
C ASP A 643 34.87 -8.76 -11.55
N VAL A 644 34.83 -9.67 -12.52
CA VAL A 644 34.84 -11.11 -12.31
C VAL A 644 35.90 -11.72 -13.21
N GLU A 645 37.12 -11.79 -12.70
CA GLU A 645 38.21 -12.52 -13.33
C GLU A 645 38.39 -13.87 -12.63
N SER A 646 38.27 -14.97 -13.37
CA SER A 646 38.52 -16.32 -12.87
C SER A 646 39.02 -17.23 -13.99
N ASP A 647 39.96 -18.13 -13.67
CA ASP A 647 40.42 -19.18 -14.59
C ASP A 647 39.32 -20.22 -14.90
N CYS A 648 38.24 -20.22 -14.11
CA CYS A 648 37.08 -21.12 -14.25
C CYS A 648 35.88 -20.44 -14.94
N LEU A 649 36.06 -19.27 -15.54
CA LEU A 649 35.02 -18.58 -16.32
C LEU A 649 35.49 -18.31 -17.74
N VAL A 650 34.62 -18.58 -18.71
CA VAL A 650 34.85 -18.23 -20.12
C VAL A 650 33.67 -17.41 -20.64
N PRO A 651 33.91 -16.26 -21.29
CA PRO A 651 32.82 -15.50 -21.89
C PRO A 651 32.18 -16.27 -23.05
N VAL A 652 30.85 -16.33 -23.02
CA VAL A 652 30.01 -16.98 -24.04
C VAL A 652 29.37 -15.94 -24.95
N ASP A 653 28.81 -14.89 -24.34
CA ASP A 653 28.11 -13.81 -25.05
C ASP A 653 28.26 -12.47 -24.32
N GLU A 654 28.10 -11.38 -25.05
CA GLU A 654 28.31 -10.01 -24.59
C GLU A 654 27.28 -9.08 -25.22
N PHE A 655 26.67 -8.22 -24.40
CA PHE A 655 25.63 -7.29 -24.82
C PHE A 655 26.00 -5.87 -24.38
N ASP A 656 26.03 -4.96 -25.35
CA ASP A 656 26.19 -3.54 -25.10
C ASP A 656 24.96 -3.00 -24.36
N LEU A 657 25.18 -2.38 -23.21
CA LEU A 657 24.18 -1.63 -22.46
C LEU A 657 24.31 -0.13 -22.77
N ALA A 658 23.37 0.68 -22.29
CA ALA A 658 23.47 2.13 -22.43
C ALA A 658 24.64 2.71 -21.60
N ALA A 659 25.09 3.91 -21.97
CA ALA A 659 26.14 4.66 -21.28
C ALA A 659 27.50 3.93 -21.19
N ASP A 660 27.88 3.21 -22.25
CA ASP A 660 29.11 2.39 -22.35
C ASP A 660 29.15 1.21 -21.37
N GLY A 661 28.00 0.82 -20.81
CA GLY A 661 27.89 -0.37 -19.96
C GLY A 661 27.89 -1.66 -20.76
N GLU A 662 28.12 -2.78 -20.09
CA GLU A 662 28.21 -4.10 -20.70
C GLU A 662 27.54 -5.15 -19.80
N LEU A 663 26.88 -6.12 -20.43
CA LEU A 663 26.35 -7.31 -19.79
C LEU A 663 26.96 -8.55 -20.43
N ARG A 664 27.56 -9.42 -19.62
CA ARG A 664 28.25 -10.63 -20.10
C ARG A 664 27.61 -11.89 -19.57
N ILE A 665 27.53 -12.90 -20.42
CA ILE A 665 27.26 -14.29 -20.03
C ILE A 665 28.58 -15.04 -20.00
N LEU A 666 28.89 -15.63 -18.86
CA LEU A 666 30.09 -16.44 -18.64
C LEU A 666 29.68 -17.89 -18.34
N GLU A 667 30.36 -18.86 -18.94
CA GLU A 667 30.21 -20.29 -18.64
C GLU A 667 31.20 -20.69 -17.54
N VAL A 668 30.72 -21.44 -16.55
CA VAL A 668 31.57 -22.07 -15.53
C VAL A 668 32.24 -23.30 -16.14
N ILE A 669 33.56 -23.27 -16.21
CA ILE A 669 34.36 -24.36 -16.77
C ILE A 669 35.19 -25.07 -15.68
N PRO A 670 35.58 -26.34 -15.89
CA PRO A 670 36.43 -27.06 -14.96
C PRO A 670 37.72 -26.33 -14.62
N ALA A 671 38.05 -26.26 -13.33
CA ALA A 671 39.33 -25.73 -12.87
C ALA A 671 40.51 -26.45 -13.56
N ARG A 672 41.42 -25.69 -14.18
CA ARG A 672 42.61 -26.27 -14.82
C ARG A 672 43.49 -26.91 -13.75
N SER A 673 43.63 -28.23 -13.81
CA SER A 673 44.46 -29.05 -12.91
C SER A 673 45.95 -28.74 -12.98
#